data_AF-B8F6K9-F1
#
_entry.id   AF-B8F6K9-F1
#
_cell.length_a   1.000
_cell.length_b   1.000
_cell.length_c   1.000
_cell.angle_alpha   90.00
_cell.angle_beta   90.00
_cell.angle_gamma   90.00
#
_symmetry.space_group_name_H-M   'P 1'
#
loop_
_entity.id
_entity.type
_entity.pdbx_description
1 polymer ?
#
loop_
_entity_poly.entity_id
_entity_poly.type
_entity_poly.pdbx_seq_one_letter_code
_entity_poly.pdbx_strand_id
1 'polypeptide(L)'
;MKPYLSKIVIATLFSSSVQVVEAQTYWASGVNQNSGWTADLQYPNQCWGAVAGNTLGWWKSRVKAQVEFNEDTPKDSKAISGWIYKTYPHIQGGLQPYRGMEYFFSRFASGVKLYEEHNKKTYYESERGPTKISGGPFWTERYDSDAKLVTKSLIDNFKTGNVVAALTSQHHTVTLWGIEVDGDGKIKKGWISDSVKDKAGNLKMVEVVGNYAKDNKGNDIFRFLYSYAVDGGRMYVTDLYDIYSITYLSIDEARNNGTYKDTSNREDCRLSLAPGVSESFCSINSTATNTTKVENVSTTSNNSTNLPTKVENSGHSNQAINAASASDDTVSSASENNDSVNTPENIENSNGVDIGNNSTVSSANVENSSNEVSVINTPNTSSLPNDQGTKKIIVDSSESNAKDPIISKATESLTKEINSYPELSFITKNMGDVTFYIVQKDGVDITLINPKTEQSLVSNKGLVIYDFKQGQNGNIHITKSPNQAAIKEANEVTSLHTDLNHVEMNNLNKRMGELRGIDANAGVWARVLGGKGSSDSYKHKFTHIQTGFDKQSHLSNAELFTGVTVTHTSTDIEGKIGSTNGDVKSIGAGVYATALFDNGFYLDTIAKYVKNNHKFDYAFKEMKLDFKSQQYHTHSFYLGGEVGYRFNLGSGYVEPQAEVIYVKNSQANLADNGHKLTIKASNGLVGRLGVNAGKTFEIGQSKATAWAGIGYQWDIAKRNEILVDGISASNSKKDARMLMDLGLNIRANDKLSIGLSLEGSVFGKYNTDLSVNSNVRYSF
;
A
#
# COMPACT_ATOMS: atom_id res chain seq x y z
N MET A 1 -36.69 34.19 35.22
CA MET A 1 -35.23 34.26 34.99
C MET A 1 -34.94 33.87 33.56
N LYS A 2 -33.90 34.42 32.91
CA LYS A 2 -33.43 33.96 31.58
C LYS A 2 -32.23 33.01 31.76
N PRO A 3 -32.22 31.79 31.21
CA PRO A 3 -31.09 30.88 31.37
C PRO A 3 -29.92 31.24 30.44
N TYR A 4 -28.75 31.52 31.02
CA TYR A 4 -27.48 31.55 30.30
C TYR A 4 -26.95 30.12 30.17
N LEU A 5 -27.03 29.51 28.98
CA LEU A 5 -26.38 28.22 28.71
C LEU A 5 -26.15 27.95 27.20
N SER A 6 -25.27 28.75 26.58
CA SER A 6 -24.62 28.35 25.32
C SER A 6 -23.26 29.06 25.14
N LYS A 7 -22.27 28.31 24.61
CA LYS A 7 -21.02 28.70 23.89
C LYS A 7 -19.74 27.93 24.26
N ILE A 8 -19.60 27.36 25.45
CA ILE A 8 -18.29 26.85 25.92
C ILE A 8 -17.92 25.42 25.42
N VAL A 9 -18.88 24.60 24.98
CA VAL A 9 -18.63 23.16 24.67
C VAL A 9 -18.21 22.90 23.20
N ILE A 10 -18.35 23.87 22.30
CA ILE A 10 -18.16 23.65 20.83
C ILE A 10 -16.75 24.04 20.34
N ALA A 11 -15.95 24.76 21.15
CA ALA A 11 -14.70 25.38 20.70
C ALA A 11 -13.44 24.49 20.77
N THR A 12 -13.46 23.38 21.51
CA THR A 12 -12.25 22.61 21.89
C THR A 12 -12.00 21.33 21.08
N LEU A 13 -12.75 21.08 20.01
CA LEU A 13 -12.55 19.92 19.11
C LEU A 13 -11.94 20.28 17.74
N PHE A 14 -11.61 21.55 17.49
CA PHE A 14 -11.13 22.04 16.19
C PHE A 14 -9.71 22.66 16.27
N SER A 15 -8.75 21.90 16.81
CA SER A 15 -7.34 22.34 16.86
C SER A 15 -6.32 21.20 16.68
N SER A 16 -6.51 20.39 15.64
CA SER A 16 -5.47 19.49 15.12
C SER A 16 -5.28 19.76 13.62
N SER A 17 -4.54 20.82 13.30
CA SER A 17 -4.06 21.06 11.94
C SER A 17 -3.08 19.95 11.56
N VAL A 18 -3.55 18.95 10.82
CA VAL A 18 -2.69 17.91 10.24
C VAL A 18 -1.74 18.61 9.26
N GLN A 19 -0.48 18.75 9.66
CA GLN A 19 0.57 19.08 8.72
C GLN A 19 0.74 17.89 7.79
N VAL A 20 0.23 18.03 6.56
CA VAL A 20 0.64 17.18 5.45
C VAL A 20 2.14 17.37 5.31
N VAL A 21 2.92 16.32 5.58
CA VAL A 21 4.37 16.35 5.38
C VAL A 21 4.62 16.26 3.88
N GLU A 22 4.64 17.43 3.25
CA GLU A 22 4.86 17.62 1.82
C GLU A 22 6.24 17.09 1.42
N ALA A 23 6.32 16.45 0.25
CA ALA A 23 7.54 15.80 -0.21
C ALA A 23 8.66 16.83 -0.43
N GLN A 24 9.81 16.64 0.22
CA GLN A 24 10.90 17.61 0.21
C GLN A 24 11.89 17.29 -0.90
N THR A 25 12.27 18.32 -1.65
CA THR A 25 13.25 18.19 -2.73
C THR A 25 14.59 18.81 -2.32
N TYR A 26 15.67 18.03 -2.39
CA TYR A 26 17.03 18.49 -2.10
C TYR A 26 17.87 18.49 -3.37
N TRP A 27 18.63 19.56 -3.61
CA TRP A 27 19.41 19.78 -4.84
C TRP A 27 20.87 20.11 -4.53
N ALA A 28 21.77 19.75 -5.44
CA ALA A 28 23.11 20.31 -5.50
C ALA A 28 23.04 21.84 -5.64
N SER A 29 23.91 22.57 -4.92
CA SER A 29 23.90 24.03 -4.87
C SER A 29 23.84 24.69 -6.25
N GLY A 30 22.91 25.63 -6.42
CA GLY A 30 22.67 26.33 -7.69
C GLY A 30 22.22 25.41 -8.83
N VAL A 31 21.54 24.30 -8.54
CA VAL A 31 20.92 23.40 -9.53
C VAL A 31 19.43 23.25 -9.22
N ASN A 32 18.61 23.07 -10.26
CA ASN A 32 17.20 22.70 -10.18
C ASN A 32 16.80 21.96 -11.46
N GLN A 33 15.56 21.46 -11.52
CA GLN A 33 15.02 20.71 -12.66
C GLN A 33 15.21 21.41 -14.02
N ASN A 34 15.19 22.74 -14.05
CA ASN A 34 15.21 23.55 -15.28
C ASN A 34 16.60 24.11 -15.62
N SER A 35 17.56 24.11 -14.69
CA SER A 35 18.81 24.89 -14.86
C SER A 35 19.94 24.50 -13.89
N GLY A 36 21.17 24.90 -14.23
CA GLY A 36 22.35 24.83 -13.35
C GLY A 36 23.14 23.51 -13.40
N TRP A 37 22.53 22.44 -13.93
CA TRP A 37 23.20 21.17 -14.26
C TRP A 37 23.93 21.25 -15.61
N THR A 38 24.85 20.31 -15.85
CA THR A 38 25.47 20.08 -17.17
C THR A 38 25.41 18.61 -17.53
N ALA A 39 25.52 18.30 -18.82
CA ALA A 39 25.78 16.95 -19.29
C ALA A 39 26.69 17.06 -20.52
N ASP A 40 27.81 16.33 -20.50
CA ASP A 40 28.77 16.25 -21.60
C ASP A 40 28.88 14.84 -22.18
N LEU A 41 29.41 14.74 -23.40
CA LEU A 41 29.36 13.49 -24.18
C LEU A 41 30.34 12.43 -23.68
N GLN A 42 29.82 11.22 -23.53
CA GLN A 42 30.59 9.99 -23.52
C GLN A 42 31.28 9.82 -24.89
N TYR A 43 32.61 9.84 -24.88
CA TYR A 43 33.38 9.24 -25.96
C TYR A 43 33.33 7.71 -25.82
N PRO A 44 33.50 6.93 -26.92
CA PRO A 44 33.29 5.49 -26.92
C PRO A 44 33.94 4.77 -25.72
N ASN A 45 33.11 4.04 -24.97
CA ASN A 45 33.47 3.24 -23.79
C ASN A 45 33.92 4.00 -22.51
N GLN A 46 33.66 5.31 -22.37
CA GLN A 46 34.06 6.09 -21.17
C GLN A 46 32.95 6.96 -20.51
N CYS A 47 31.88 6.35 -20.00
CA CYS A 47 30.86 7.07 -19.20
C CYS A 47 31.44 7.70 -17.91
N TRP A 48 32.37 7.00 -17.24
CA TRP A 48 33.00 7.49 -16.00
C TRP A 48 33.77 8.82 -16.17
N GLY A 49 34.37 9.06 -17.34
CA GLY A 49 35.15 10.27 -17.63
C GLY A 49 34.25 11.51 -17.83
N ALA A 50 33.10 11.33 -18.47
CA ALA A 50 32.12 12.40 -18.64
C ALA A 50 31.36 12.71 -17.33
N VAL A 51 31.04 11.69 -16.51
CA VAL A 51 30.49 11.90 -15.15
C VAL A 51 31.50 12.60 -14.22
N ALA A 52 32.79 12.25 -14.31
CA ALA A 52 33.85 12.99 -13.62
C ALA A 52 33.92 14.45 -14.11
N GLY A 53 33.83 14.71 -15.43
CA GLY A 53 33.80 16.07 -15.97
C GLY A 53 32.59 16.90 -15.52
N ASN A 54 31.38 16.34 -15.56
CA ASN A 54 30.15 16.98 -15.07
C ASN A 54 30.28 17.42 -13.59
N THR A 55 30.75 16.50 -12.74
CA THR A 55 30.87 16.74 -11.31
C THR A 55 31.98 17.74 -10.98
N LEU A 56 33.17 17.60 -11.59
CA LEU A 56 34.29 18.52 -11.43
C LEU A 56 34.00 19.92 -11.98
N GLY A 57 33.26 20.03 -13.08
CA GLY A 57 32.83 21.32 -13.65
C GLY A 57 31.82 22.05 -12.77
N TRP A 58 30.82 21.33 -12.24
CA TRP A 58 29.93 21.88 -11.21
C TRP A 58 30.71 22.36 -9.99
N TRP A 59 31.61 21.53 -9.46
CA TRP A 59 32.43 21.86 -8.30
C TRP A 59 33.30 23.10 -8.54
N LYS A 60 34.06 23.14 -9.64
CA LYS A 60 34.97 24.25 -9.97
C LYS A 60 34.23 25.58 -10.21
N SER A 61 32.96 25.54 -10.60
CA SER A 61 32.11 26.73 -10.74
C SER A 61 31.51 27.25 -9.42
N ARG A 62 31.63 26.51 -8.31
CA ARG A 62 30.89 26.75 -7.06
C ARG A 62 31.70 26.59 -5.77
N VAL A 63 32.91 26.04 -5.83
CA VAL A 63 33.84 25.96 -4.69
C VAL A 63 34.20 27.36 -4.19
N LYS A 64 34.11 27.56 -2.87
CA LYS A 64 34.36 28.86 -2.21
C LYS A 64 35.75 28.99 -1.60
N ALA A 65 36.38 27.85 -1.27
CA ALA A 65 37.77 27.81 -0.82
C ALA A 65 38.69 28.32 -1.93
N GLN A 66 39.78 29.01 -1.55
CA GLN A 66 40.82 29.40 -2.49
C GLN A 66 41.60 28.15 -2.93
N VAL A 67 41.36 27.71 -4.16
CA VAL A 67 42.09 26.63 -4.82
C VAL A 67 43.02 27.25 -5.86
N GLU A 68 44.32 27.01 -5.72
CA GLU A 68 45.30 27.32 -6.75
C GLU A 68 45.14 26.34 -7.92
N PHE A 69 44.98 26.88 -9.12
CA PHE A 69 44.84 26.13 -10.36
C PHE A 69 46.03 26.38 -11.30
N ASN A 70 46.57 25.32 -11.89
CA ASN A 70 47.60 25.44 -12.93
C ASN A 70 47.05 26.20 -14.15
N GLU A 71 47.89 26.97 -14.85
CA GLU A 71 47.45 27.89 -15.93
C GLU A 71 46.68 27.19 -17.06
N ASP A 72 46.98 25.92 -17.32
CA ASP A 72 46.34 25.11 -18.37
C ASP A 72 45.07 24.36 -17.92
N THR A 73 44.54 24.68 -16.73
CA THR A 73 43.36 24.00 -16.16
C THR A 73 42.12 24.16 -17.04
N PRO A 74 41.47 23.04 -17.44
CA PRO A 74 40.21 23.06 -18.18
C PRO A 74 39.13 23.94 -17.55
N LYS A 75 38.41 24.71 -18.37
CA LYS A 75 37.52 25.78 -17.88
C LYS A 75 36.20 25.26 -17.31
N ASP A 76 35.55 24.33 -18.01
CA ASP A 76 34.19 23.83 -17.77
C ASP A 76 34.11 22.29 -17.82
N SER A 77 32.93 21.73 -17.52
CA SER A 77 32.63 20.28 -17.56
C SER A 77 33.08 19.60 -18.87
N LYS A 78 32.91 20.30 -19.99
CA LYS A 78 33.21 19.83 -21.35
C LYS A 78 34.70 19.74 -21.61
N ALA A 79 35.45 20.77 -21.24
CA ALA A 79 36.90 20.80 -21.33
C ALA A 79 37.53 19.76 -20.40
N ILE A 80 36.97 19.53 -19.20
CA ILE A 80 37.43 18.49 -18.28
C ILE A 80 37.19 17.10 -18.87
N SER A 81 35.97 16.81 -19.35
CA SER A 81 35.63 15.54 -20.02
C SER A 81 36.53 15.25 -21.23
N GLY A 82 36.75 16.26 -22.09
CA GLY A 82 37.62 16.16 -23.26
C GLY A 82 39.10 15.96 -22.90
N TRP A 83 39.57 16.53 -21.79
CA TRP A 83 40.92 16.28 -21.27
C TRP A 83 41.06 14.85 -20.73
N ILE A 84 40.13 14.39 -19.87
CA ILE A 84 40.15 13.03 -19.32
C ILE A 84 40.22 11.99 -20.45
N TYR A 85 39.34 12.14 -21.46
CA TYR A 85 39.33 11.26 -22.63
C TYR A 85 40.66 11.28 -23.40
N LYS A 86 41.22 12.47 -23.70
CA LYS A 86 42.47 12.61 -24.45
C LYS A 86 43.68 12.03 -23.71
N THR A 87 43.72 12.17 -22.38
CA THR A 87 44.88 11.74 -21.57
C THR A 87 44.77 10.29 -21.09
N TYR A 88 43.57 9.73 -20.93
CA TYR A 88 43.34 8.39 -20.40
C TYR A 88 42.46 7.49 -21.30
N PRO A 89 42.71 7.38 -22.63
CA PRO A 89 41.81 6.74 -23.60
C PRO A 89 41.62 5.22 -23.43
N HIS A 90 42.42 4.56 -22.57
CA HIS A 90 42.39 3.11 -22.39
C HIS A 90 41.77 2.64 -21.06
N ILE A 91 41.32 3.56 -20.19
CA ILE A 91 40.63 3.20 -18.94
C ILE A 91 39.14 2.95 -19.26
N GLN A 92 38.69 1.70 -19.05
CA GLN A 92 37.34 1.23 -19.37
C GLN A 92 36.57 0.77 -18.11
N GLY A 93 35.24 0.77 -18.22
CA GLY A 93 34.30 0.35 -17.16
C GLY A 93 33.74 1.53 -16.37
N GLY A 94 32.42 1.55 -16.13
CA GLY A 94 31.73 2.65 -15.42
C GLY A 94 32.05 2.79 -13.93
N LEU A 95 32.86 1.90 -13.35
CA LEU A 95 33.00 1.71 -11.90
C LEU A 95 33.80 2.78 -11.13
N GLN A 96 34.44 3.74 -11.83
CA GLN A 96 35.52 4.57 -11.24
C GLN A 96 35.52 6.09 -11.57
N PRO A 97 34.40 6.84 -11.48
CA PRO A 97 34.41 8.31 -11.60
C PRO A 97 35.46 9.01 -10.69
N TYR A 98 35.68 8.46 -9.50
CA TYR A 98 36.66 8.97 -8.54
C TYR A 98 38.09 9.03 -9.10
N ARG A 99 38.49 8.15 -10.04
CA ARG A 99 39.82 8.21 -10.67
C ARG A 99 39.97 9.45 -11.57
N GLY A 100 38.90 9.85 -12.26
CA GLY A 100 38.88 11.11 -13.01
C GLY A 100 39.06 12.34 -12.11
N MET A 101 38.48 12.29 -10.91
CA MET A 101 38.69 13.31 -9.87
C MET A 101 40.15 13.32 -9.38
N GLU A 102 40.70 12.17 -9.00
CA GLU A 102 42.11 12.04 -8.59
C GLU A 102 43.08 12.59 -9.65
N TYR A 103 42.88 12.24 -10.93
CA TYR A 103 43.71 12.74 -12.03
C TYR A 103 43.56 14.26 -12.22
N PHE A 104 42.35 14.79 -12.14
CA PHE A 104 42.12 16.23 -12.25
C PHE A 104 42.82 17.00 -11.12
N PHE A 105 42.59 16.61 -9.86
CA PHE A 105 43.20 17.28 -8.71
C PHE A 105 44.73 17.17 -8.76
N SER A 106 45.30 15.99 -9.02
CA SER A 106 46.75 15.80 -9.08
C SER A 106 47.43 16.55 -10.24
N ARG A 107 46.73 16.85 -11.35
CA ARG A 107 47.29 17.58 -12.50
C ARG A 107 47.00 19.08 -12.51
N PHE A 108 45.92 19.54 -11.88
CA PHE A 108 45.46 20.93 -12.00
C PHE A 108 45.29 21.68 -10.69
N ALA A 109 45.14 20.98 -9.56
CA ALA A 109 44.87 21.56 -8.25
C ALA A 109 45.64 20.79 -7.16
N SER A 110 46.94 20.58 -7.39
CA SER A 110 47.77 19.64 -6.60
C SER A 110 48.03 20.07 -5.15
N GLY A 111 47.67 21.30 -4.78
CA GLY A 111 47.64 21.75 -3.38
C GLY A 111 46.40 21.28 -2.59
N VAL A 112 45.36 20.76 -3.26
CA VAL A 112 44.14 20.29 -2.59
C VAL A 112 44.39 18.93 -1.95
N LYS A 113 44.20 18.86 -0.63
CA LYS A 113 44.37 17.63 0.16
C LYS A 113 43.28 16.61 -0.18
N LEU A 114 43.66 15.40 -0.60
CA LEU A 114 42.73 14.32 -0.96
C LEU A 114 42.60 13.22 0.12
N TYR A 115 43.60 13.06 0.98
CA TYR A 115 43.71 11.99 1.98
C TYR A 115 44.26 12.54 3.31
N GLU A 116 43.89 11.97 4.46
CA GLU A 116 44.28 12.51 5.80
C GLU A 116 45.81 12.52 6.01
N GLU A 117 46.49 11.42 5.65
CA GLU A 117 47.95 11.34 5.56
C GLU A 117 48.45 11.72 4.16
N HIS A 118 49.57 12.45 4.08
CA HIS A 118 50.07 13.01 2.83
C HIS A 118 50.39 11.95 1.76
N ASN A 119 49.53 11.88 0.74
CA ASN A 119 49.68 11.15 -0.53
C ASN A 119 49.97 9.64 -0.44
N LYS A 120 49.82 9.02 0.72
CA LYS A 120 49.87 7.55 0.90
C LYS A 120 48.46 7.01 1.09
N LYS A 121 47.83 6.62 -0.03
CA LYS A 121 46.58 5.85 0.00
C LYS A 121 46.76 4.56 0.79
N THR A 122 45.77 4.18 1.59
CA THR A 122 45.62 2.79 2.03
C THR A 122 45.37 1.88 0.81
N TYR A 123 45.63 0.57 0.97
CA TYR A 123 45.29 -0.43 -0.05
C TYR A 123 43.81 -0.39 -0.47
N TYR A 124 42.91 -0.09 0.48
CA TYR A 124 41.49 0.07 0.18
C TYR A 124 41.24 1.30 -0.70
N GLU A 125 41.85 2.45 -0.40
CA GLU A 125 41.67 3.68 -1.16
C GLU A 125 42.28 3.62 -2.58
N SER A 126 43.37 2.87 -2.79
CA SER A 126 43.89 2.63 -4.15
C SER A 126 42.93 1.83 -5.03
N GLU A 127 42.25 0.83 -4.46
CA GLU A 127 41.33 -0.04 -5.18
C GLU A 127 39.90 0.52 -5.29
N ARG A 128 39.44 1.26 -4.27
CA ARG A 128 38.02 1.63 -4.10
C ARG A 128 37.74 3.14 -4.09
N GLY A 129 38.78 3.98 -4.02
CA GLY A 129 38.70 5.45 -3.95
C GLY A 129 38.74 6.00 -2.52
N PRO A 130 38.84 7.32 -2.33
CA PRO A 130 38.80 7.94 -1.00
C PRO A 130 37.49 7.57 -0.29
N THR A 131 37.54 7.49 1.04
CA THR A 131 36.38 7.23 1.90
C THR A 131 35.94 8.51 2.60
N LYS A 132 34.79 8.52 3.28
CA LYS A 132 34.28 9.73 3.96
C LYS A 132 35.33 10.35 4.90
N ILE A 133 36.07 9.51 5.61
CA ILE A 133 37.13 9.89 6.55
C ILE A 133 38.41 10.40 5.88
N SER A 134 38.65 10.17 4.58
CA SER A 134 39.86 10.64 3.88
C SER A 134 39.98 12.18 3.83
N GLY A 135 38.93 12.91 4.20
CA GLY A 135 38.94 14.35 4.47
C GLY A 135 38.96 15.27 3.25
N GLY A 136 39.27 14.73 2.07
CA GLY A 136 39.29 15.49 0.81
C GLY A 136 37.91 15.92 0.29
N PRO A 137 37.89 16.64 -0.85
CA PRO A 137 36.69 17.20 -1.45
C PRO A 137 35.73 16.16 -2.04
N PHE A 138 36.22 14.95 -2.36
CA PHE A 138 35.39 13.84 -2.82
C PHE A 138 35.67 12.55 -2.04
N TRP A 139 34.66 11.69 -1.97
CA TRP A 139 34.75 10.36 -1.38
C TRP A 139 33.73 9.40 -2.01
N THR A 140 33.95 8.10 -1.82
CA THR A 140 33.14 7.01 -2.37
C THR A 140 32.58 6.15 -1.25
N GLU A 141 31.26 5.99 -1.25
CA GLU A 141 30.51 5.12 -0.33
C GLU A 141 29.98 3.90 -1.11
N ARG A 142 29.87 2.73 -0.47
CA ARG A 142 29.61 1.45 -1.15
C ARG A 142 28.58 0.62 -0.38
N TYR A 143 27.54 0.15 -1.06
CA TYR A 143 26.35 -0.40 -0.42
C TYR A 143 25.91 -1.78 -0.93
N ASP A 144 26.51 -2.26 -2.01
CA ASP A 144 26.13 -3.53 -2.65
C ASP A 144 24.60 -3.61 -2.92
N SER A 145 24.01 -2.47 -3.25
CA SER A 145 22.56 -2.23 -3.49
C SER A 145 21.65 -2.07 -2.26
N ASP A 146 22.14 -2.18 -1.01
CA ASP A 146 21.31 -2.05 0.21
C ASP A 146 20.48 -0.74 0.20
N ALA A 147 19.15 -0.88 0.16
CA ALA A 147 18.25 0.25 0.01
C ALA A 147 18.31 1.23 1.17
N LYS A 148 18.46 0.71 2.41
CA LYS A 148 18.41 1.50 3.63
C LYS A 148 19.66 2.36 3.75
N LEU A 149 20.82 1.80 3.42
CA LEU A 149 22.10 2.52 3.47
C LEU A 149 22.24 3.50 2.29
N VAL A 150 21.88 3.11 1.07
CA VAL A 150 21.79 4.00 -0.11
C VAL A 150 20.87 5.20 0.18
N THR A 151 19.67 4.94 0.72
CA THR A 151 18.69 5.99 1.04
C THR A 151 19.22 6.95 2.09
N LYS A 152 19.79 6.43 3.19
CA LYS A 152 20.36 7.26 4.25
C LYS A 152 21.51 8.14 3.72
N SER A 153 22.45 7.55 2.98
CA SER A 153 23.59 8.25 2.37
C SER A 153 23.14 9.43 1.50
N LEU A 154 22.23 9.17 0.56
CA LEU A 154 21.74 10.19 -0.36
C LEU A 154 20.99 11.30 0.38
N ILE A 155 20.14 10.96 1.34
CA ILE A 155 19.38 11.94 2.12
C ILE A 155 20.30 12.81 2.98
N ASP A 156 21.22 12.21 3.75
CA ASP A 156 22.11 12.95 4.64
C ASP A 156 23.03 13.90 3.86
N ASN A 157 23.55 13.46 2.73
CA ASN A 157 24.48 14.25 1.92
C ASN A 157 23.77 15.34 1.08
N PHE A 158 22.68 15.03 0.38
CA PHE A 158 21.96 16.06 -0.43
C PHE A 158 21.26 17.12 0.43
N LYS A 159 20.86 16.81 1.68
CA LYS A 159 20.34 17.81 2.63
C LYS A 159 21.31 18.95 2.93
N THR A 160 22.61 18.76 2.72
CA THR A 160 23.61 19.84 2.87
C THR A 160 23.55 20.89 1.76
N GLY A 161 22.99 20.54 0.59
CA GLY A 161 23.11 21.30 -0.66
C GLY A 161 24.54 21.36 -1.24
N ASN A 162 25.56 20.90 -0.50
CA ASN A 162 26.97 21.12 -0.81
C ASN A 162 27.60 20.00 -1.66
N VAL A 163 26.81 19.01 -2.13
CA VAL A 163 27.32 17.87 -2.92
C VAL A 163 26.69 17.77 -4.31
N VAL A 164 27.45 17.20 -5.24
CA VAL A 164 26.96 16.48 -6.40
C VAL A 164 27.41 15.01 -6.28
N ALA A 165 26.66 14.06 -6.83
CA ALA A 165 26.97 12.65 -6.74
C ALA A 165 27.15 11.98 -8.11
N ALA A 166 28.07 11.04 -8.20
CA ALA A 166 28.16 10.06 -9.28
C ALA A 166 27.61 8.73 -8.76
N LEU A 167 26.42 8.34 -9.21
CA LEU A 167 25.89 7.01 -8.95
C LEU A 167 26.63 6.01 -9.83
N THR A 168 26.83 4.79 -9.36
CA THR A 168 27.61 3.76 -10.06
C THR A 168 26.91 2.39 -9.91
N SER A 169 26.55 1.77 -11.03
CA SER A 169 26.10 0.37 -11.09
C SER A 169 27.29 -0.57 -11.35
N GLN A 170 27.06 -1.86 -11.61
CA GLN A 170 28.15 -2.77 -11.97
C GLN A 170 28.83 -2.43 -13.31
N HIS A 171 28.16 -1.68 -14.20
CA HIS A 171 28.60 -1.49 -15.59
C HIS A 171 28.59 -0.01 -16.03
N HIS A 172 27.72 0.81 -15.46
CA HIS A 172 27.47 2.20 -15.89
C HIS A 172 27.55 3.20 -14.74
N THR A 173 27.63 4.49 -15.05
CA THR A 173 27.66 5.59 -14.08
C THR A 173 26.95 6.83 -14.61
N VAL A 174 26.17 7.50 -13.75
CA VAL A 174 25.39 8.70 -14.06
C VAL A 174 25.59 9.78 -13.00
N THR A 175 25.51 11.06 -13.39
CA THR A 175 25.56 12.19 -12.43
C THR A 175 24.18 12.40 -11.82
N LEU A 176 24.06 12.50 -10.50
CA LEU A 176 22.84 12.83 -9.76
C LEU A 176 22.94 14.26 -9.20
N TRP A 177 21.89 15.03 -9.44
CA TRP A 177 21.82 16.48 -9.15
C TRP A 177 20.85 16.84 -8.03
N GLY A 178 19.90 15.95 -7.69
CA GLY A 178 18.92 16.18 -6.64
C GLY A 178 17.99 14.98 -6.44
N ILE A 179 17.27 14.98 -5.31
CA ILE A 179 16.36 13.90 -4.88
C ILE A 179 15.06 14.46 -4.31
N GLU A 180 13.95 13.76 -4.51
CA GLU A 180 12.64 14.00 -3.87
C GLU A 180 12.44 12.94 -2.78
N VAL A 181 12.16 13.38 -1.55
CA VAL A 181 11.99 12.53 -0.38
C VAL A 181 10.56 12.66 0.14
N ASP A 182 9.90 11.53 0.37
CA ASP A 182 8.54 11.49 0.91
C ASP A 182 8.49 11.67 2.44
N GLY A 183 7.27 11.74 3.00
CA GLY A 183 7.04 11.92 4.43
C GLY A 183 7.50 10.74 5.30
N ASP A 184 7.73 9.56 4.71
CA ASP A 184 8.28 8.37 5.37
C ASP A 184 9.83 8.35 5.33
N GLY A 185 10.46 9.32 4.67
CA GLY A 185 11.92 9.40 4.53
C GLY A 185 12.52 8.51 3.44
N LYS A 186 11.74 8.12 2.42
CA LYS A 186 12.21 7.38 1.24
C LYS A 186 12.42 8.29 0.06
N ILE A 187 13.36 7.93 -0.82
CA ILE A 187 13.64 8.63 -2.06
C ILE A 187 12.62 8.18 -3.12
N LYS A 188 11.69 9.07 -3.43
CA LYS A 188 10.63 8.87 -4.43
C LYS A 188 11.12 9.20 -5.84
N LYS A 189 11.98 10.21 -5.97
CA LYS A 189 12.60 10.60 -7.25
C LYS A 189 14.08 10.95 -7.11
N GLY A 190 14.82 10.85 -8.21
CA GLY A 190 16.09 11.53 -8.42
C GLY A 190 16.13 12.22 -9.78
N TRP A 191 16.94 13.27 -9.91
CA TRP A 191 17.21 13.91 -11.19
C TRP A 191 18.66 13.68 -11.59
N ILE A 192 18.85 12.83 -12.59
CA ILE A 192 20.16 12.42 -13.10
C ILE A 192 20.45 13.02 -14.47
N SER A 193 21.71 13.07 -14.86
CA SER A 193 22.12 13.19 -16.26
C SER A 193 23.11 12.09 -16.59
N ASP A 194 22.86 11.38 -17.68
CA ASP A 194 23.86 10.53 -18.30
C ASP A 194 24.66 11.32 -19.35
N SER A 195 25.77 10.73 -19.76
CA SER A 195 26.73 11.20 -20.75
C SER A 195 26.27 10.90 -22.19
N VAL A 196 25.04 10.41 -22.37
CA VAL A 196 24.53 9.84 -23.63
C VAL A 196 23.30 10.62 -24.11
N LYS A 197 23.24 10.85 -25.42
CA LYS A 197 22.17 11.62 -26.08
C LYS A 197 20.83 10.89 -26.05
N ASP A 198 19.75 11.66 -26.12
CA ASP A 198 18.44 11.14 -26.52
C ASP A 198 18.28 11.07 -28.06
N LYS A 199 17.14 10.55 -28.53
CA LYS A 199 16.84 10.42 -29.98
C LYS A 199 16.77 11.75 -30.75
N ALA A 200 16.66 12.90 -30.08
CA ALA A 200 16.75 14.22 -30.72
C ALA A 200 18.19 14.75 -30.76
N GLY A 201 19.18 13.95 -30.32
CA GLY A 201 20.59 14.30 -30.27
C GLY A 201 20.97 15.15 -29.05
N ASN A 202 20.05 15.37 -28.12
CA ASN A 202 20.20 16.27 -26.98
C ASN A 202 20.69 15.52 -25.73
N LEU A 203 21.55 16.17 -24.95
CA LEU A 203 21.85 15.76 -23.58
C LEU A 203 20.88 16.46 -22.63
N LYS A 204 20.32 15.74 -21.67
CA LYS A 204 19.33 16.28 -20.74
C LYS A 204 19.37 15.63 -19.37
N MET A 205 18.97 16.41 -18.37
CA MET A 205 18.50 15.89 -17.09
C MET A 205 17.25 15.01 -17.31
N VAL A 206 17.19 13.89 -16.60
CA VAL A 206 16.10 12.92 -16.61
C VAL A 206 15.66 12.66 -15.17
N GLU A 207 14.35 12.75 -14.95
CA GLU A 207 13.71 12.34 -13.71
C GLU A 207 13.60 10.80 -13.68
N VAL A 208 14.09 10.17 -12.61
CA VAL A 208 14.01 8.72 -12.37
C VAL A 208 13.28 8.44 -11.06
N VAL A 209 12.48 7.38 -11.04
CA VAL A 209 11.67 7.00 -9.87
C VAL A 209 12.43 5.98 -9.02
N GLY A 210 12.56 6.26 -7.73
CA GLY A 210 13.19 5.35 -6.76
C GLY A 210 12.26 4.18 -6.42
N ASN A 211 12.71 2.95 -6.66
CA ASN A 211 11.97 1.73 -6.35
C ASN A 211 12.69 0.94 -5.26
N TYR A 212 11.93 0.57 -4.24
CA TYR A 212 12.36 -0.30 -3.14
C TYR A 212 11.82 -1.70 -3.41
N ALA A 213 12.71 -2.66 -3.68
CA ALA A 213 12.36 -4.04 -3.98
C ALA A 213 13.11 -4.99 -3.04
N LYS A 214 12.72 -6.28 -3.02
CA LYS A 214 13.51 -7.33 -2.39
C LYS A 214 14.43 -8.00 -3.41
N ASP A 215 15.67 -8.30 -3.01
CA ASP A 215 16.56 -9.18 -3.76
C ASP A 215 16.17 -10.67 -3.60
N ASN A 216 16.90 -11.56 -4.25
CA ASN A 216 16.70 -13.02 -4.15
C ASN A 216 17.17 -13.65 -2.81
N LYS A 217 17.57 -12.83 -1.83
CA LYS A 217 18.01 -13.24 -0.48
C LYS A 217 17.15 -12.60 0.63
N GLY A 218 16.22 -11.70 0.29
CA GLY A 218 15.34 -11.00 1.23
C GLY A 218 15.85 -9.63 1.71
N ASN A 219 16.94 -9.12 1.16
CA ASN A 219 17.45 -7.77 1.42
C ASN A 219 16.59 -6.72 0.68
N ASP A 220 16.38 -5.55 1.27
CA ASP A 220 15.79 -4.43 0.52
C ASP A 220 16.87 -3.79 -0.37
N ILE A 221 16.57 -3.61 -1.65
CA ILE A 221 17.46 -3.00 -2.64
C ILE A 221 16.84 -1.77 -3.29
N PHE A 222 17.64 -0.70 -3.42
CA PHE A 222 17.21 0.55 -4.05
C PHE A 222 17.66 0.59 -5.51
N ARG A 223 16.69 0.78 -6.39
CA ARG A 223 16.87 0.71 -7.84
C ARG A 223 15.99 1.68 -8.60
N PHE A 224 16.45 2.10 -9.76
CA PHE A 224 15.63 2.83 -10.73
C PHE A 224 15.85 2.27 -12.13
N LEU A 225 14.90 2.48 -13.04
CA LEU A 225 15.09 2.20 -14.46
C LEU A 225 15.58 3.46 -15.16
N TYR A 226 16.60 3.33 -16.00
CA TYR A 226 17.09 4.44 -16.81
C TYR A 226 17.35 4.00 -18.26
N SER A 227 16.96 4.83 -19.24
CA SER A 227 17.05 4.49 -20.67
C SER A 227 17.80 5.56 -21.46
N TYR A 228 18.82 5.13 -22.21
CA TYR A 228 19.73 5.98 -22.99
C TYR A 228 20.00 5.39 -24.39
N ALA A 229 20.40 6.22 -25.36
CA ALA A 229 20.56 5.80 -26.76
C ALA A 229 22.04 5.78 -27.19
N VAL A 230 22.63 4.58 -27.25
CA VAL A 230 24.05 4.41 -27.61
C VAL A 230 24.34 4.82 -29.06
N ASP A 231 25.58 5.24 -29.30
CA ASP A 231 25.99 5.88 -30.55
C ASP A 231 25.89 4.92 -31.76
N GLY A 232 25.48 5.46 -32.91
CA GLY A 232 24.93 4.68 -34.04
C GLY A 232 23.40 4.76 -34.17
N GLY A 233 22.69 5.31 -33.17
CA GLY A 233 21.45 6.04 -33.40
C GLY A 233 20.15 5.24 -33.61
N ARG A 234 20.12 3.92 -33.37
CA ARG A 234 18.88 3.12 -33.41
C ARG A 234 18.58 2.30 -32.14
N MET A 235 19.54 2.17 -31.22
CA MET A 235 19.34 1.40 -29.98
C MET A 235 18.89 2.28 -28.80
N TYR A 236 18.18 1.66 -27.86
CA TYR A 236 18.00 2.15 -26.50
C TYR A 236 18.49 1.07 -25.55
N VAL A 237 19.46 1.37 -24.70
CA VAL A 237 19.77 0.52 -23.55
C VAL A 237 18.89 0.98 -22.39
N THR A 238 18.22 0.04 -21.72
CA THR A 238 17.53 0.30 -20.45
C THR A 238 18.28 -0.43 -19.35
N ASP A 239 19.03 0.32 -18.55
CA ASP A 239 19.70 -0.22 -17.37
C ASP A 239 18.72 -0.33 -16.21
N LEU A 240 18.72 -1.50 -15.57
CA LEU A 240 18.22 -1.67 -14.21
C LEU A 240 19.31 -1.21 -13.25
N TYR A 241 19.13 -0.02 -12.68
CA TYR A 241 20.17 0.69 -11.98
C TYR A 241 20.19 0.36 -10.49
N ASP A 242 20.76 -0.80 -10.16
CA ASP A 242 21.13 -1.16 -8.79
C ASP A 242 22.36 -0.33 -8.36
N ILE A 243 22.24 0.44 -7.27
CA ILE A 243 23.31 1.35 -6.82
C ILE A 243 24.37 0.58 -6.02
N TYR A 244 25.45 0.18 -6.71
CA TYR A 244 26.60 -0.49 -6.11
C TYR A 244 27.47 0.47 -5.27
N SER A 245 27.72 1.68 -5.79
CA SER A 245 28.47 2.72 -5.09
C SER A 245 28.09 4.14 -5.50
N ILE A 246 28.39 5.11 -4.63
CA ILE A 246 28.15 6.53 -4.84
C ILE A 246 29.45 7.29 -4.58
N THR A 247 29.94 8.06 -5.56
CA THR A 247 31.05 9.01 -5.33
C THR A 247 30.48 10.43 -5.19
N TYR A 248 30.60 11.03 -4.00
CA TYR A 248 30.24 12.43 -3.78
C TYR A 248 31.42 13.34 -4.05
N LEU A 249 31.18 14.51 -4.65
CA LEU A 249 32.12 15.63 -4.72
C LEU A 249 31.45 16.86 -4.11
N SER A 250 32.15 17.51 -3.19
CA SER A 250 31.60 18.53 -2.30
C SER A 250 32.26 19.90 -2.48
N ILE A 251 31.46 20.97 -2.39
CA ILE A 251 31.91 22.36 -2.29
C ILE A 251 32.04 22.85 -0.84
N ASP A 252 31.90 21.95 0.15
CA ASP A 252 32.13 22.25 1.56
C ASP A 252 33.53 22.84 1.81
N GLU A 253 33.59 23.98 2.48
CA GLU A 253 34.83 24.77 2.58
C GLU A 253 35.94 24.02 3.32
N ALA A 254 35.60 23.29 4.39
CA ALA A 254 36.56 22.53 5.19
C ALA A 254 37.13 21.32 4.42
N ARG A 255 36.33 20.65 3.59
CA ARG A 255 36.83 19.58 2.71
C ARG A 255 37.72 20.08 1.57
N ASN A 256 37.51 21.32 1.14
CA ASN A 256 38.25 21.91 0.00
C ASN A 256 39.56 22.61 0.42
N ASN A 257 39.61 23.21 1.61
CA ASN A 257 40.84 23.78 2.17
C ASN A 257 41.68 22.75 2.96
N GLY A 258 41.18 21.51 3.12
CA GLY A 258 41.87 20.41 3.82
C GLY A 258 41.83 20.49 5.35
N THR A 259 40.99 21.36 5.95
CA THR A 259 40.81 21.44 7.41
C THR A 259 39.70 20.54 7.95
N TYR A 260 38.96 19.84 7.08
CA TYR A 260 37.96 18.85 7.50
C TYR A 260 38.61 17.77 8.36
N LYS A 261 37.90 17.38 9.42
CA LYS A 261 38.19 16.23 10.27
C LYS A 261 36.86 15.51 10.48
N ASP A 262 36.84 14.20 10.30
CA ASP A 262 35.63 13.46 10.65
C ASP A 262 35.55 13.33 12.18
N THR A 263 34.55 13.98 12.78
CA THR A 263 34.29 13.93 14.23
C THR A 263 33.16 12.98 14.58
N SER A 264 32.75 12.11 13.65
CA SER A 264 31.89 10.97 13.97
C SER A 264 32.60 9.99 14.91
N ASN A 265 31.83 9.04 15.45
CA ASN A 265 32.39 7.88 16.16
C ASN A 265 32.99 6.82 15.21
N ARG A 266 33.28 7.17 13.95
CA ARG A 266 33.79 6.31 12.85
C ARG A 266 32.88 5.12 12.47
N GLU A 267 31.78 4.89 13.18
CA GLU A 267 30.74 3.91 12.81
C GLU A 267 30.12 4.20 11.45
N ASP A 268 29.98 5.47 11.06
CA ASP A 268 29.49 5.86 9.73
C ASP A 268 30.53 5.65 8.61
N CYS A 269 31.83 5.53 8.93
CA CYS A 269 32.82 5.03 7.98
C CYS A 269 32.56 3.56 7.60
N ARG A 270 31.90 2.75 8.45
CA ARG A 270 31.47 1.39 8.06
C ARG A 270 30.48 1.43 6.88
N LEU A 271 29.77 2.55 6.69
CA LEU A 271 28.91 2.81 5.52
C LEU A 271 29.70 3.18 4.24
N SER A 272 31.02 3.36 4.33
CA SER A 272 31.94 3.48 3.18
C SER A 272 32.63 2.15 2.84
N LEU A 273 32.51 1.13 3.70
CA LEU A 273 33.14 -0.18 3.51
C LEU A 273 32.23 -1.12 2.73
N ALA A 274 32.81 -1.92 1.83
CA ALA A 274 32.07 -3.01 1.18
C ALA A 274 31.79 -4.16 2.18
N PRO A 275 30.72 -4.97 1.97
CA PRO A 275 30.42 -6.10 2.83
C PRO A 275 31.61 -7.04 3.05
N GLY A 276 31.89 -7.40 4.30
CA GLY A 276 33.01 -8.26 4.69
C GLY A 276 34.39 -7.58 4.80
N VAL A 277 34.49 -6.27 4.56
CA VAL A 277 35.74 -5.51 4.79
C VAL A 277 35.90 -5.17 6.28
N SER A 278 37.13 -5.32 6.79
CA SER A 278 37.46 -5.13 8.21
C SER A 278 37.22 -3.70 8.71
N GLU A 279 36.62 -3.58 9.90
CA GLU A 279 36.39 -2.31 10.60
C GLU A 279 37.69 -1.58 10.99
N SER A 280 38.83 -2.30 10.98
CA SER A 280 40.16 -1.69 11.15
C SER A 280 40.50 -0.66 10.07
N PHE A 281 39.90 -0.72 8.87
CA PHE A 281 40.04 0.31 7.84
C PHE A 281 39.41 1.66 8.25
N CYS A 282 38.43 1.65 9.16
CA CYS A 282 37.87 2.86 9.75
C CYS A 282 38.61 3.32 11.02
N SER A 283 39.71 2.65 11.40
CA SER A 283 40.47 2.89 12.63
C SER A 283 39.67 2.71 13.92
N ILE A 284 38.60 1.91 13.88
CA ILE A 284 37.75 1.62 15.05
C ILE A 284 38.50 0.63 15.95
N ASN A 285 39.05 1.11 17.07
CA ASN A 285 39.56 0.23 18.12
C ASN A 285 38.39 -0.30 18.96
N SER A 286 38.21 -1.62 18.99
CA SER A 286 37.10 -2.33 19.64
C SER A 286 37.24 -2.43 21.19
N THR A 287 37.52 -1.32 21.85
CA THR A 287 37.72 -1.23 23.31
C THR A 287 36.86 -0.13 23.95
N ALA A 288 35.53 -0.27 23.80
CA ALA A 288 34.53 0.63 24.37
C ALA A 288 33.33 -0.13 25.00
N THR A 289 33.61 -1.17 25.79
CA THR A 289 32.57 -2.06 26.35
C THR A 289 32.10 -1.59 27.74
N ASN A 290 30.86 -1.10 27.80
CA ASN A 290 29.96 -1.03 28.97
C ASN A 290 30.56 -0.82 30.38
N THR A 291 30.68 0.43 30.83
CA THR A 291 30.77 0.77 32.25
C THR A 291 29.39 0.73 32.94
N THR A 292 28.92 -0.47 33.25
CA THR A 292 27.85 -0.70 34.25
C THR A 292 28.45 -1.31 35.51
N LYS A 293 28.22 -0.67 36.66
CA LYS A 293 28.71 -1.15 37.97
C LYS A 293 28.12 -2.52 38.32
N VAL A 294 28.99 -3.49 38.56
CA VAL A 294 28.79 -4.51 39.60
C VAL A 294 30.08 -4.56 40.41
N GLU A 295 29.97 -4.44 41.72
CA GLU A 295 31.10 -4.62 42.63
C GLU A 295 31.34 -6.11 42.86
N ASN A 296 32.58 -6.57 42.69
CA ASN A 296 33.13 -7.56 43.63
C ASN A 296 34.66 -7.56 43.62
N VAL A 297 35.23 -7.96 44.76
CA VAL A 297 36.66 -7.86 45.05
C VAL A 297 37.30 -9.24 45.02
N SER A 298 38.42 -9.41 44.30
CA SER A 298 39.65 -10.07 44.82
C SER A 298 40.73 -10.32 43.74
N THR A 299 41.99 -10.01 44.12
CA THR A 299 43.27 -10.72 43.88
C THR A 299 43.36 -11.83 42.79
N THR A 300 44.43 -11.98 41.99
CA THR A 300 45.83 -11.49 42.13
C THR A 300 46.63 -11.58 40.81
N SER A 301 47.81 -10.94 40.80
CA SER A 301 49.07 -11.23 40.06
C SER A 301 49.17 -12.54 39.22
N ASN A 302 49.95 -12.63 38.12
CA ASN A 302 51.25 -11.97 37.88
C ASN A 302 51.74 -12.02 36.40
N ASN A 303 52.76 -11.22 36.10
CA ASN A 303 53.94 -11.42 35.21
C ASN A 303 54.06 -12.65 34.26
N SER A 304 54.72 -12.59 33.08
CA SER A 304 55.36 -11.45 32.35
C SER A 304 55.97 -11.86 30.98
N THR A 305 56.44 -10.85 30.22
CA THR A 305 57.64 -10.86 29.34
C THR A 305 57.76 -11.76 28.08
N ASN A 306 57.85 -11.07 26.94
CA ASN A 306 58.98 -11.08 25.98
C ASN A 306 59.15 -12.15 24.87
N LEU A 307 58.90 -11.65 23.64
CA LEU A 307 59.88 -11.56 22.53
C LEU A 307 60.19 -12.87 21.72
N PRO A 308 60.94 -12.82 20.57
CA PRO A 308 60.25 -12.97 19.28
C PRO A 308 60.94 -13.92 18.27
N THR A 309 60.52 -13.85 16.99
CA THR A 309 61.23 -14.32 15.76
C THR A 309 61.31 -15.86 15.57
N LYS A 310 61.42 -16.44 14.35
CA LYS A 310 61.60 -15.89 12.99
C LYS A 310 61.17 -16.89 11.89
N VAL A 311 60.81 -16.38 10.70
CA VAL A 311 61.16 -16.88 9.33
C VAL A 311 60.55 -18.19 8.75
N GLU A 312 59.93 -18.06 7.57
CA GLU A 312 59.87 -18.97 6.38
C GLU A 312 59.26 -20.40 6.49
N ASN A 313 58.80 -21.06 5.39
CA ASN A 313 58.17 -20.66 4.10
C ASN A 313 57.62 -21.95 3.41
N SER A 314 56.90 -21.82 2.28
CA SER A 314 56.28 -22.87 1.44
C SER A 314 55.04 -23.58 2.04
N GLY A 315 54.10 -24.12 1.26
CA GLY A 315 54.04 -24.23 -0.21
C GLY A 315 52.64 -24.57 -0.78
N HIS A 316 52.61 -24.95 -2.06
CA HIS A 316 51.45 -25.41 -2.86
C HIS A 316 50.80 -26.72 -2.31
N SER A 317 49.57 -27.16 -2.64
CA SER A 317 48.36 -26.56 -3.28
C SER A 317 47.21 -27.60 -3.34
N ASN A 318 45.97 -27.14 -3.57
CA ASN A 318 44.84 -27.84 -4.25
C ASN A 318 44.15 -29.08 -3.62
N GLN A 319 42.85 -28.87 -3.32
CA GLN A 319 41.66 -29.65 -3.76
C GLN A 319 41.32 -31.06 -3.20
N ALA A 320 40.01 -31.36 -3.37
CA ALA A 320 39.25 -32.61 -3.17
C ALA A 320 39.06 -33.10 -1.71
N ILE A 321 37.87 -33.32 -1.12
CA ILE A 321 36.49 -33.76 -1.52
C ILE A 321 36.21 -35.22 -1.11
N ASN A 322 34.98 -35.44 -0.61
CA ASN A 322 34.38 -36.66 0.01
C ASN A 322 34.84 -36.91 1.47
N ALA A 323 34.01 -37.05 2.52
CA ALA A 323 32.61 -37.45 2.74
C ALA A 323 32.37 -38.96 3.00
N ALA A 324 31.99 -39.31 4.25
CA ALA A 324 30.94 -40.30 4.60
C ALA A 324 30.76 -40.52 6.13
N SER A 325 29.51 -40.40 6.62
CA SER A 325 28.79 -41.24 7.62
C SER A 325 29.31 -41.56 9.05
N ALA A 326 28.32 -41.90 9.92
CA ALA A 326 28.40 -42.55 11.25
C ALA A 326 28.89 -41.64 12.41
N SER A 327 28.11 -41.32 13.46
CA SER A 327 27.55 -42.12 14.59
C SER A 327 28.27 -41.69 15.89
N ASP A 328 27.76 -41.79 17.12
CA ASP A 328 26.48 -42.31 17.65
C ASP A 328 26.15 -41.60 19.01
N ASP A 329 25.13 -42.07 19.75
CA ASP A 329 24.92 -41.92 21.21
C ASP A 329 24.60 -40.50 21.79
N THR A 330 23.86 -40.30 22.91
CA THR A 330 23.05 -41.20 23.77
C THR A 330 21.88 -40.46 24.48
N VAL A 331 20.70 -41.12 24.57
CA VAL A 331 19.93 -41.50 25.80
C VAL A 331 19.98 -40.54 27.01
N SER A 332 18.89 -40.09 27.66
CA SER A 332 17.43 -40.42 27.68
C SER A 332 16.63 -39.16 28.12
N SER A 333 15.33 -39.11 28.47
CA SER A 333 14.23 -40.05 28.81
C SER A 333 12.86 -39.39 28.49
N ALA A 334 11.63 -39.88 28.78
CA ALA A 334 11.13 -41.01 29.58
C ALA A 334 9.79 -41.58 29.01
N SER A 335 8.87 -42.04 29.86
CA SER A 335 7.54 -42.63 29.55
C SER A 335 6.43 -41.90 30.37
N GLU A 336 5.11 -42.05 30.19
CA GLU A 336 4.28 -43.28 30.03
C GLU A 336 3.11 -43.18 29.03
N ASN A 337 2.42 -44.31 28.84
CA ASN A 337 1.55 -44.65 27.70
C ASN A 337 0.09 -44.20 27.83
N ASN A 338 -0.63 -44.21 26.69
CA ASN A 338 -1.76 -45.14 26.55
C ASN A 338 -2.15 -45.43 25.08
N ASP A 339 -2.67 -46.65 24.89
CA ASP A 339 -3.28 -47.22 23.67
C ASP A 339 -4.60 -46.49 23.26
N SER A 340 -5.25 -46.63 22.09
CA SER A 340 -4.97 -47.13 20.70
C SER A 340 -6.25 -46.78 19.83
N VAL A 341 -6.58 -47.22 18.60
CA VAL A 341 -6.06 -48.20 17.61
C VAL A 341 -6.61 -47.91 16.18
N ASN A 342 -5.97 -48.44 15.13
CA ASN A 342 -6.44 -48.73 13.74
C ASN A 342 -7.17 -47.71 12.83
N THR A 343 -6.45 -47.38 11.75
CA THR A 343 -6.85 -47.22 10.32
C THR A 343 -7.48 -48.54 9.73
N PRO A 344 -8.01 -48.65 8.47
CA PRO A 344 -7.56 -47.97 7.24
C PRO A 344 -8.54 -47.68 6.07
N GLU A 345 -7.95 -47.02 5.07
CA GLU A 345 -8.09 -47.15 3.60
C GLU A 345 -8.42 -48.55 3.04
N ASN A 346 -8.86 -48.79 1.78
CA ASN A 346 -9.39 -48.01 0.63
C ASN A 346 -9.74 -49.02 -0.53
N ILE A 347 -10.21 -48.53 -1.71
CA ILE A 347 -10.19 -49.18 -3.05
C ILE A 347 -11.35 -50.14 -3.48
N GLU A 348 -12.24 -49.58 -4.33
CA GLU A 348 -12.82 -50.06 -5.61
C GLU A 348 -13.51 -51.45 -5.86
N ASN A 349 -14.74 -51.36 -6.40
CA ASN A 349 -15.16 -51.68 -7.81
C ASN A 349 -16.32 -52.69 -8.13
N SER A 350 -16.99 -52.36 -9.24
CA SER A 350 -17.88 -53.15 -10.14
C SER A 350 -19.13 -53.89 -9.62
N ASN A 351 -20.33 -53.32 -9.92
CA ASN A 351 -21.25 -53.74 -11.01
C ASN A 351 -22.56 -52.91 -10.96
N GLY A 352 -23.35 -52.86 -12.04
CA GLY A 352 -24.48 -51.90 -12.17
C GLY A 352 -25.73 -52.41 -12.93
N VAL A 353 -26.44 -51.47 -13.60
CA VAL A 353 -27.69 -51.60 -14.40
C VAL A 353 -29.03 -51.34 -13.68
N ASP A 354 -29.35 -50.05 -13.54
CA ASP A 354 -30.43 -49.32 -14.24
C ASP A 354 -31.92 -49.78 -14.19
N ILE A 355 -32.76 -48.99 -13.49
CA ILE A 355 -34.11 -48.48 -13.87
C ILE A 355 -34.28 -47.12 -13.11
N GLY A 356 -34.86 -46.02 -13.60
CA GLY A 356 -35.42 -45.71 -14.92
C GLY A 356 -36.79 -45.02 -14.86
N ASN A 357 -36.87 -43.68 -14.79
CA ASN A 357 -38.07 -42.90 -15.20
C ASN A 357 -37.82 -41.39 -15.38
N ASN A 358 -38.75 -40.68 -16.06
CA ASN A 358 -38.53 -39.39 -16.73
C ASN A 358 -39.78 -38.46 -16.67
N SER A 359 -39.71 -37.26 -17.29
CA SER A 359 -40.82 -36.38 -17.75
C SER A 359 -41.58 -35.49 -16.73
N THR A 360 -42.12 -34.28 -17.03
CA THR A 360 -41.63 -33.07 -17.77
C THR A 360 -42.68 -31.91 -17.70
N VAL A 361 -42.24 -30.64 -17.84
CA VAL A 361 -43.02 -29.49 -18.46
C VAL A 361 -44.24 -28.97 -17.64
N SER A 362 -44.80 -27.74 -17.72
CA SER A 362 -44.70 -26.51 -18.58
C SER A 362 -44.74 -25.23 -17.71
N SER A 363 -44.37 -24.02 -18.16
CA SER A 363 -45.20 -23.04 -18.92
C SER A 363 -44.54 -21.64 -18.85
N ALA A 364 -44.80 -20.61 -19.68
CA ALA A 364 -45.38 -20.46 -21.03
C ALA A 364 -44.93 -19.07 -21.61
N ASN A 365 -45.10 -18.78 -22.91
CA ASN A 365 -44.51 -17.59 -23.57
C ASN A 365 -45.32 -17.08 -24.80
N VAL A 366 -45.77 -15.81 -24.81
CA VAL A 366 -46.38 -15.03 -25.94
C VAL A 366 -46.20 -13.52 -25.61
N GLU A 367 -45.32 -12.74 -26.24
CA GLU A 367 -45.41 -11.96 -27.50
C GLU A 367 -46.23 -10.65 -27.53
N ASN A 368 -45.55 -9.54 -27.24
CA ASN A 368 -45.25 -8.37 -28.12
C ASN A 368 -46.35 -7.53 -28.85
N SER A 369 -46.36 -6.21 -28.59
CA SER A 369 -46.70 -5.07 -29.52
C SER A 369 -46.63 -3.74 -28.71
N SER A 370 -45.71 -2.78 -28.92
CA SER A 370 -45.35 -1.94 -30.07
C SER A 370 -46.03 -0.55 -30.08
N ASN A 371 -45.27 0.54 -29.88
CA ASN A 371 -45.37 1.82 -30.61
C ASN A 371 -44.41 2.90 -30.02
N GLU A 372 -43.29 3.15 -30.69
CA GLU A 372 -42.60 4.44 -30.66
C GLU A 372 -42.76 5.11 -32.04
N VAL A 373 -42.91 6.43 -32.08
CA VAL A 373 -43.05 7.20 -33.34
C VAL A 373 -41.71 7.81 -33.71
N SER A 374 -41.25 7.55 -34.93
CA SER A 374 -39.98 8.04 -35.46
C SER A 374 -40.11 9.42 -36.10
N VAL A 375 -39.02 10.20 -36.04
CA VAL A 375 -38.74 11.28 -37.00
C VAL A 375 -37.39 10.96 -37.64
N ILE A 376 -37.35 11.01 -38.97
CA ILE A 376 -36.26 10.48 -39.78
C ILE A 376 -35.39 11.62 -40.31
N ASN A 377 -34.06 11.42 -40.28
CA ASN A 377 -33.24 11.80 -41.43
C ASN A 377 -32.04 10.84 -41.54
N THR A 378 -31.82 10.31 -42.74
CA THR A 378 -30.75 9.35 -43.06
C THR A 378 -29.48 10.09 -43.52
N PRO A 379 -28.35 9.37 -43.66
CA PRO A 379 -28.06 8.86 -45.00
C PRO A 379 -27.49 7.42 -45.05
N ASN A 380 -28.00 6.68 -46.04
CA ASN A 380 -27.44 5.58 -46.82
C ASN A 380 -26.54 4.49 -46.18
N THR A 381 -26.89 3.24 -46.54
CA THR A 381 -26.24 1.99 -46.14
C THR A 381 -25.10 1.56 -47.09
N SER A 382 -24.08 0.92 -46.52
CA SER A 382 -23.30 -0.12 -47.21
C SER A 382 -22.87 -1.19 -46.21
N SER A 383 -23.31 -2.42 -46.46
CA SER A 383 -23.10 -3.67 -45.71
C SER A 383 -21.85 -3.78 -44.80
N LEU A 384 -22.08 -4.14 -43.53
CA LEU A 384 -21.09 -4.73 -42.63
C LEU A 384 -20.67 -6.14 -43.10
N PRO A 385 -19.37 -6.46 -43.09
CA PRO A 385 -18.86 -7.79 -42.76
C PRO A 385 -18.80 -7.96 -41.22
N ASN A 386 -18.79 -9.21 -40.73
CA ASN A 386 -18.54 -9.49 -39.31
C ASN A 386 -17.08 -9.20 -38.96
N ASP A 387 -16.82 -8.17 -38.16
CA ASP A 387 -15.50 -7.94 -37.56
C ASP A 387 -15.37 -8.73 -36.24
N GLN A 388 -14.80 -9.93 -36.31
CA GLN A 388 -14.24 -10.59 -35.14
C GLN A 388 -12.94 -9.88 -34.76
N GLY A 389 -13.07 -8.79 -33.98
CA GLY A 389 -12.03 -7.80 -33.71
C GLY A 389 -10.63 -8.39 -33.57
N THR A 390 -9.80 -8.16 -34.59
CA THR A 390 -8.45 -8.71 -34.68
C THR A 390 -7.60 -8.32 -33.46
N LYS A 391 -7.04 -9.32 -32.76
CA LYS A 391 -6.11 -9.08 -31.66
C LYS A 391 -4.96 -8.18 -32.11
N LYS A 392 -4.69 -7.11 -31.35
CA LYS A 392 -3.68 -6.09 -31.65
C LYS A 392 -2.25 -6.59 -31.36
N ILE A 393 -1.81 -7.58 -32.13
CA ILE A 393 -0.43 -8.06 -32.15
C ILE A 393 0.36 -7.15 -33.10
N ILE A 394 1.10 -6.18 -32.54
CA ILE A 394 1.99 -5.32 -33.33
C ILE A 394 3.40 -5.88 -33.26
N VAL A 395 3.79 -6.60 -34.31
CA VAL A 395 5.18 -6.98 -34.55
C VAL A 395 5.84 -5.88 -35.38
N ASP A 396 6.75 -5.12 -34.77
CA ASP A 396 7.63 -4.19 -35.48
C ASP A 396 8.69 -4.99 -36.25
N SER A 397 8.38 -5.28 -37.52
CA SER A 397 9.07 -6.28 -38.34
C SER A 397 10.26 -5.71 -39.11
N SER A 398 11.37 -5.49 -38.41
CA SER A 398 12.69 -5.36 -39.06
C SER A 398 13.16 -6.71 -39.61
N GLU A 399 13.81 -6.71 -40.78
CA GLU A 399 14.34 -7.93 -41.42
C GLU A 399 15.41 -8.69 -40.59
N SER A 400 15.94 -8.05 -39.54
CA SER A 400 16.82 -8.66 -38.55
C SER A 400 16.10 -9.73 -37.71
N ASN A 401 14.87 -9.43 -37.28
CA ASN A 401 14.18 -10.20 -36.25
C ASN A 401 13.70 -11.56 -36.78
N ALA A 402 13.39 -11.63 -38.07
CA ALA A 402 12.96 -12.85 -38.76
C ALA A 402 14.10 -13.89 -38.97
N LYS A 403 15.34 -13.57 -38.60
CA LYS A 403 16.51 -14.45 -38.78
C LYS A 403 17.07 -15.05 -37.48
N ASP A 404 16.53 -14.64 -36.33
CA ASP A 404 16.95 -15.14 -35.03
C ASP A 404 16.02 -16.29 -34.56
N PRO A 405 16.53 -17.53 -34.42
CA PRO A 405 15.69 -18.69 -34.12
C PRO A 405 15.15 -18.70 -32.68
N ILE A 406 15.71 -17.89 -31.77
CA ILE A 406 15.18 -17.73 -30.41
C ILE A 406 14.03 -16.72 -30.44
N ILE A 407 14.19 -15.60 -31.17
CA ILE A 407 13.11 -14.59 -31.34
C ILE A 407 11.89 -15.19 -32.05
N SER A 408 12.08 -15.98 -33.12
CA SER A 408 10.96 -16.64 -33.83
C SER A 408 10.17 -17.55 -32.88
N LYS A 409 10.84 -18.50 -32.21
CA LYS A 409 10.20 -19.42 -31.26
C LYS A 409 9.54 -18.70 -30.10
N ALA A 410 10.16 -17.65 -29.57
CA ALA A 410 9.57 -16.85 -28.51
C ALA A 410 8.32 -16.09 -28.99
N THR A 411 8.32 -15.58 -30.23
CA THR A 411 7.14 -14.93 -30.85
C THR A 411 6.01 -15.94 -31.03
N GLU A 412 6.30 -17.13 -31.57
CA GLU A 412 5.34 -18.21 -31.77
C GLU A 412 4.75 -18.71 -30.45
N SER A 413 5.61 -18.97 -29.45
CA SER A 413 5.22 -19.43 -28.11
C SER A 413 4.37 -18.38 -27.39
N LEU A 414 4.80 -17.12 -27.36
CA LEU A 414 4.05 -16.05 -26.70
C LEU A 414 2.71 -15.78 -27.39
N THR A 415 2.66 -15.81 -28.73
CA THR A 415 1.42 -15.67 -29.51
C THR A 415 0.45 -16.82 -29.20
N LYS A 416 0.95 -18.06 -29.08
CA LYS A 416 0.13 -19.22 -28.70
C LYS A 416 -0.43 -19.08 -27.29
N GLU A 417 0.39 -18.71 -26.32
CA GLU A 417 -0.03 -18.53 -24.92
C GLU A 417 -1.04 -17.39 -24.76
N ILE A 418 -0.77 -16.21 -25.36
CA ILE A 418 -1.70 -15.07 -25.37
C ILE A 418 -2.98 -15.39 -26.13
N ASN A 419 -2.99 -16.36 -27.05
CA ASN A 419 -4.25 -16.83 -27.65
C ASN A 419 -5.16 -17.59 -26.67
N SER A 420 -4.64 -18.14 -25.57
CA SER A 420 -5.45 -18.70 -24.48
C SER A 420 -6.10 -17.66 -23.56
N TYR A 421 -5.64 -16.40 -23.60
CA TYR A 421 -6.09 -15.33 -22.69
C TYR A 421 -6.65 -14.13 -23.51
N PRO A 422 -7.97 -13.99 -23.65
CA PRO A 422 -8.57 -12.96 -24.51
C PRO A 422 -8.34 -11.52 -24.03
N GLU A 423 -8.08 -11.31 -22.73
CA GLU A 423 -7.74 -10.00 -22.14
C GLU A 423 -6.28 -9.59 -22.36
N LEU A 424 -5.43 -10.51 -22.85
CA LEU A 424 -4.01 -10.25 -23.10
C LEU A 424 -3.75 -9.91 -24.57
N SER A 425 -2.82 -8.99 -24.76
CA SER A 425 -2.14 -8.69 -26.02
C SER A 425 -0.65 -8.50 -25.77
N PHE A 426 0.15 -8.44 -26.83
CA PHE A 426 1.53 -7.95 -26.71
C PHE A 426 1.91 -7.07 -27.89
N ILE A 427 2.83 -6.15 -27.63
CA ILE A 427 3.51 -5.35 -28.64
C ILE A 427 5.00 -5.69 -28.62
N THR A 428 5.58 -5.85 -29.79
CA THR A 428 7.03 -6.03 -29.96
C THR A 428 7.68 -4.66 -30.03
N LYS A 429 8.58 -4.37 -29.09
CA LYS A 429 9.33 -3.11 -29.00
C LYS A 429 10.81 -3.40 -29.17
N ASN A 430 11.34 -3.05 -30.34
CA ASN A 430 12.79 -3.10 -30.58
C ASN A 430 13.47 -1.95 -29.84
N MET A 431 14.37 -2.27 -28.92
CA MET A 431 15.22 -1.30 -28.21
C MET A 431 16.65 -1.47 -28.71
N GLY A 432 16.82 -1.28 -30.03
CA GLY A 432 17.99 -1.72 -30.77
C GLY A 432 17.89 -3.18 -31.18
N ASP A 433 19.03 -3.88 -31.15
CA ASP A 433 19.13 -5.31 -31.48
C ASP A 433 18.49 -6.22 -30.40
N VAL A 434 18.06 -5.62 -29.27
CA VAL A 434 17.25 -6.28 -28.25
C VAL A 434 15.77 -6.03 -28.54
N THR A 435 15.12 -7.05 -29.08
CA THR A 435 13.67 -7.15 -29.14
C THR A 435 13.11 -7.39 -27.74
N PHE A 436 12.16 -6.57 -27.30
CA PHE A 436 11.35 -6.84 -26.10
C PHE A 436 9.89 -7.11 -26.49
N TYR A 437 9.20 -7.96 -25.72
CA TYR A 437 7.76 -8.05 -25.74
C TYR A 437 7.19 -7.34 -24.51
N ILE A 438 6.31 -6.37 -24.74
CA ILE A 438 5.48 -5.76 -23.68
C ILE A 438 4.13 -6.46 -23.75
N VAL A 439 3.83 -7.27 -22.73
CA VAL A 439 2.53 -7.93 -22.57
C VAL A 439 1.61 -6.98 -21.81
N GLN A 440 0.42 -6.77 -22.36
CA GLN A 440 -0.59 -5.85 -21.85
C GLN A 440 -1.87 -6.62 -21.49
N LYS A 441 -2.49 -6.28 -20.35
CA LYS A 441 -3.87 -6.68 -20.02
C LYS A 441 -4.79 -5.49 -20.30
N ASP A 442 -5.78 -5.64 -21.17
CA ASP A 442 -6.73 -4.58 -21.54
C ASP A 442 -6.07 -3.24 -21.97
N GLY A 443 -4.84 -3.30 -22.49
CA GLY A 443 -4.02 -2.13 -22.86
C GLY A 443 -3.13 -1.54 -21.77
N VAL A 444 -3.12 -2.11 -20.56
CA VAL A 444 -2.20 -1.75 -19.46
C VAL A 444 -1.01 -2.71 -19.45
N ASP A 445 0.22 -2.18 -19.48
CA ASP A 445 1.45 -2.97 -19.41
C ASP A 445 1.53 -3.79 -18.11
N ILE A 446 1.57 -5.13 -18.23
CA ILE A 446 1.71 -6.05 -17.09
C ILE A 446 3.05 -6.78 -17.06
N THR A 447 3.77 -6.92 -18.19
CA THR A 447 5.08 -7.61 -18.20
C THR A 447 5.97 -7.13 -19.33
N LEU A 448 7.27 -6.98 -19.04
CA LEU A 448 8.33 -6.83 -20.04
C LEU A 448 9.14 -8.13 -20.13
N ILE A 449 9.26 -8.70 -21.33
CA ILE A 449 9.99 -9.95 -21.60
C ILE A 449 11.12 -9.68 -22.59
N ASN A 450 12.33 -10.18 -22.31
CA ASN A 450 13.41 -10.29 -23.29
C ASN A 450 13.55 -11.77 -23.72
N PRO A 451 13.28 -12.13 -24.99
CA PRO A 451 13.28 -13.52 -25.47
C PRO A 451 14.64 -14.22 -25.36
N LYS A 452 15.74 -13.48 -25.15
CA LYS A 452 17.11 -14.00 -25.08
C LYS A 452 17.63 -14.21 -23.64
N THR A 453 16.83 -13.94 -22.62
CA THR A 453 17.20 -14.07 -21.20
C THR A 453 16.11 -14.80 -20.42
N GLU A 454 16.46 -15.61 -19.41
CA GLU A 454 15.48 -16.31 -18.56
C GLU A 454 14.68 -15.38 -17.60
N GLN A 455 14.67 -14.07 -17.83
CA GLN A 455 14.08 -13.07 -16.93
C GLN A 455 12.94 -12.29 -17.59
N SER A 456 11.78 -12.32 -16.93
CA SER A 456 10.60 -11.50 -17.22
C SER A 456 10.36 -10.52 -16.06
N LEU A 457 10.10 -9.25 -16.37
CA LEU A 457 9.77 -8.23 -15.37
C LEU A 457 8.24 -8.12 -15.27
N VAL A 458 7.66 -8.84 -14.31
CA VAL A 458 6.22 -9.00 -14.14
C VAL A 458 5.65 -8.00 -13.12
N SER A 459 4.75 -7.13 -13.57
CA SER A 459 4.01 -6.15 -12.78
C SER A 459 2.60 -6.66 -12.46
N ASN A 460 2.53 -7.71 -11.62
CA ASN A 460 1.24 -8.23 -11.16
C ASN A 460 0.49 -7.18 -10.33
N LYS A 461 -0.70 -6.82 -10.81
CA LYS A 461 -1.65 -5.83 -10.29
C LYS A 461 -3.07 -6.39 -10.23
N GLY A 462 -3.86 -5.94 -9.27
CA GLY A 462 -5.25 -6.35 -9.09
C GLY A 462 -5.42 -7.79 -8.56
N LEU A 463 -6.56 -8.39 -8.88
CA LEU A 463 -7.04 -9.65 -8.29
C LEU A 463 -6.43 -10.94 -8.89
N VAL A 464 -5.58 -10.82 -9.90
CA VAL A 464 -4.96 -11.96 -10.60
C VAL A 464 -3.45 -11.77 -10.75
N ILE A 465 -2.75 -12.89 -10.75
CA ILE A 465 -1.32 -13.03 -11.01
C ILE A 465 -1.17 -13.70 -12.37
N TYR A 466 -0.28 -13.19 -13.21
CA TYR A 466 0.19 -13.84 -14.42
C TYR A 466 1.68 -14.15 -14.24
N ASP A 467 2.05 -15.42 -14.16
CA ASP A 467 3.44 -15.85 -14.06
C ASP A 467 3.98 -16.21 -15.46
N PHE A 468 5.03 -15.52 -15.89
CA PHE A 468 5.65 -15.68 -17.21
C PHE A 468 6.95 -16.46 -17.08
N LYS A 469 6.87 -17.79 -17.29
CA LYS A 469 8.04 -18.69 -17.23
C LYS A 469 8.66 -18.82 -18.62
N GLN A 470 9.98 -18.71 -18.68
CA GLN A 470 10.74 -18.75 -19.92
C GLN A 470 11.75 -19.90 -19.88
N GLY A 471 11.81 -20.69 -20.97
CA GLY A 471 12.75 -21.79 -21.13
C GLY A 471 14.01 -21.40 -21.89
N GLN A 472 15.08 -22.20 -21.72
CA GLN A 472 16.40 -22.04 -22.35
C GLN A 472 16.41 -22.02 -23.89
N ASN A 473 15.27 -22.31 -24.52
CA ASN A 473 15.08 -22.34 -25.97
C ASN A 473 14.24 -21.16 -26.50
N GLY A 474 13.89 -20.18 -25.65
CA GLY A 474 13.02 -19.05 -25.98
C GLY A 474 11.53 -19.31 -25.80
N ASN A 475 11.10 -20.53 -25.46
CA ASN A 475 9.69 -20.80 -25.16
C ASN A 475 9.23 -19.97 -23.95
N ILE A 476 8.06 -19.34 -24.06
CA ILE A 476 7.39 -18.61 -22.98
C ILE A 476 6.09 -19.34 -22.66
N HIS A 477 5.76 -19.50 -21.38
CA HIS A 477 4.51 -20.06 -20.87
C HIS A 477 3.89 -19.11 -19.83
N ILE A 478 2.56 -18.94 -19.88
CA ILE A 478 1.81 -18.00 -19.05
C ILE A 478 0.86 -18.78 -18.13
N THR A 479 1.09 -18.72 -16.82
CA THR A 479 0.18 -19.28 -15.82
C THR A 479 -0.61 -18.15 -15.15
N LYS A 480 -1.94 -18.13 -15.35
CA LYS A 480 -2.84 -17.21 -14.64
C LYS A 480 -3.32 -17.85 -13.32
N SER A 481 -3.17 -17.15 -12.20
CA SER A 481 -3.65 -17.62 -10.88
C SER A 481 -4.35 -16.49 -10.07
N PRO A 482 -5.19 -16.82 -9.06
CA PRO A 482 -5.85 -15.80 -8.25
C PRO A 482 -4.91 -15.17 -7.22
N ASN A 483 -4.86 -13.85 -7.14
CA ASN A 483 -4.10 -13.15 -6.10
C ASN A 483 -4.89 -13.20 -4.77
N GLN A 484 -4.68 -14.24 -3.98
CA GLN A 484 -5.43 -14.47 -2.73
C GLN A 484 -5.29 -13.32 -1.71
N ALA A 485 -4.15 -12.63 -1.69
CA ALA A 485 -3.91 -11.48 -0.83
C ALA A 485 -4.75 -10.27 -1.27
N ALA A 486 -4.75 -9.95 -2.57
CA ALA A 486 -5.62 -8.92 -3.14
C ALA A 486 -7.12 -9.26 -3.02
N ILE A 487 -7.51 -10.53 -3.20
CA ILE A 487 -8.90 -10.97 -3.04
C ILE A 487 -9.35 -10.79 -1.58
N LYS A 488 -8.48 -11.06 -0.60
CA LYS A 488 -8.73 -10.73 0.81
C LYS A 488 -8.90 -9.22 1.01
N GLU A 489 -7.97 -8.42 0.51
CA GLU A 489 -7.96 -6.94 0.61
C GLU A 489 -9.23 -6.30 0.00
N ALA A 490 -9.65 -6.74 -1.20
CA ALA A 490 -10.87 -6.27 -1.86
C ALA A 490 -12.15 -6.69 -1.09
N ASN A 491 -12.15 -7.89 -0.52
CA ASN A 491 -13.24 -8.39 0.31
C ASN A 491 -13.37 -7.65 1.65
N GLU A 492 -12.31 -7.02 2.14
CA GLU A 492 -12.34 -6.17 3.34
C GLU A 492 -12.98 -4.80 3.04
N VAL A 493 -12.68 -4.17 1.90
CA VAL A 493 -13.34 -2.91 1.48
C VAL A 493 -14.83 -3.08 1.19
N THR A 494 -15.25 -4.25 0.68
CA THR A 494 -16.69 -4.53 0.57
C THR A 494 -17.34 -4.85 1.93
N SER A 495 -16.62 -5.45 2.87
CA SER A 495 -17.12 -5.65 4.24
C SER A 495 -17.41 -4.30 4.88
N LEU A 496 -16.45 -3.37 4.88
CA LEU A 496 -16.62 -1.98 5.33
C LEU A 496 -17.91 -1.34 4.77
N HIS A 497 -18.16 -1.45 3.47
CA HIS A 497 -19.37 -0.93 2.83
C HIS A 497 -20.68 -1.54 3.35
N THR A 498 -20.69 -2.83 3.70
CA THR A 498 -21.87 -3.44 4.36
C THR A 498 -21.97 -3.09 5.83
N ASP A 499 -20.86 -3.07 6.55
CA ASP A 499 -20.84 -3.02 8.01
C ASP A 499 -21.14 -1.60 8.52
N LEU A 500 -20.81 -0.56 7.73
CA LEU A 500 -21.24 0.83 7.95
C LEU A 500 -22.78 0.98 8.05
N ASN A 501 -23.56 0.09 7.43
CA ASN A 501 -25.03 0.13 7.52
C ASN A 501 -25.53 -0.21 8.94
N HIS A 502 -24.71 -0.81 9.82
CA HIS A 502 -25.09 -1.06 11.22
C HIS A 502 -25.39 0.23 12.00
N VAL A 503 -24.90 1.40 11.58
CA VAL A 503 -25.22 2.70 12.20
C VAL A 503 -26.67 3.13 11.92
N GLU A 504 -27.22 2.75 10.76
CA GLU A 504 -28.62 3.04 10.38
C GLU A 504 -29.60 1.93 10.85
N MET A 505 -29.10 0.75 11.25
CA MET A 505 -29.91 -0.28 11.90
C MET A 505 -30.38 0.21 13.28
N ASN A 506 -31.62 -0.12 13.65
CA ASN A 506 -32.24 0.34 14.90
C ASN A 506 -33.38 -0.60 15.27
N ASN A 507 -33.55 -0.83 16.57
CA ASN A 507 -34.74 -1.46 17.15
C ASN A 507 -35.67 -0.41 17.77
N LEU A 508 -36.89 -0.82 18.13
CA LEU A 508 -37.94 0.05 18.65
C LEU A 508 -37.46 0.90 19.83
N ASN A 509 -36.89 0.28 20.87
CA ASN A 509 -36.51 0.97 22.10
C ASN A 509 -35.34 1.96 21.88
N LYS A 510 -34.35 1.62 21.04
CA LYS A 510 -33.27 2.55 20.67
C LYS A 510 -33.81 3.76 19.89
N ARG A 511 -34.77 3.53 18.98
CA ARG A 511 -35.37 4.58 18.15
C ARG A 511 -36.31 5.49 18.95
N MET A 512 -37.29 4.91 19.64
CA MET A 512 -38.48 5.59 20.19
C MET A 512 -38.50 5.71 21.72
N GLY A 513 -37.69 4.94 22.45
CA GLY A 513 -37.80 4.76 23.90
C GLY A 513 -38.99 3.89 24.28
N GLU A 514 -39.47 4.02 25.53
CA GLU A 514 -40.69 3.33 25.98
C GLU A 514 -41.96 4.08 25.54
N LEU A 515 -42.74 3.43 24.68
CA LEU A 515 -44.01 3.97 24.16
C LEU A 515 -45.24 3.47 24.95
N ARG A 516 -45.17 2.38 25.73
CA ARG A 516 -46.34 1.80 26.39
C ARG A 516 -46.96 2.75 27.43
N GLY A 517 -48.29 2.91 27.35
CA GLY A 517 -49.06 3.75 28.28
C GLY A 517 -48.78 5.25 28.14
N ILE A 518 -48.38 5.72 26.95
CA ILE A 518 -48.53 7.13 26.57
C ILE A 518 -50.00 7.33 26.18
N ASP A 519 -50.64 8.39 26.68
CA ASP A 519 -52.00 8.79 26.32
C ASP A 519 -51.93 10.13 25.56
N ALA A 520 -51.99 10.05 24.23
CA ALA A 520 -51.79 11.16 23.30
C ALA A 520 -52.35 10.82 21.91
N ASN A 521 -52.59 11.85 21.08
CA ASN A 521 -53.02 11.65 19.69
C ASN A 521 -51.84 11.75 18.70
N ALA A 522 -50.79 12.47 19.06
CA ALA A 522 -49.58 12.61 18.26
C ALA A 522 -48.32 12.64 19.12
N GLY A 523 -47.16 12.46 18.48
CA GLY A 523 -45.88 12.70 19.10
C GLY A 523 -44.81 13.16 18.12
N VAL A 524 -43.90 13.99 18.64
CA VAL A 524 -42.65 14.37 17.98
C VAL A 524 -41.47 13.88 18.82
N TRP A 525 -40.43 13.38 18.18
CA TRP A 525 -39.26 12.84 18.89
C TRP A 525 -37.96 13.14 18.16
N ALA A 526 -36.88 13.18 18.93
CA ALA A 526 -35.52 13.33 18.45
C ALA A 526 -34.60 12.30 19.13
N ARG A 527 -33.56 11.89 18.42
CA ARG A 527 -32.60 10.87 18.83
C ARG A 527 -31.19 11.25 18.39
N VAL A 528 -30.22 10.97 19.25
CA VAL A 528 -28.79 11.06 18.95
C VAL A 528 -28.14 9.73 19.35
N LEU A 529 -27.43 9.12 18.41
CA LEU A 529 -26.60 7.94 18.61
C LEU A 529 -25.16 8.32 18.25
N GLY A 530 -24.24 8.29 19.21
CA GLY A 530 -22.81 8.47 18.99
C GLY A 530 -22.05 7.22 19.36
N GLY A 531 -21.04 6.82 18.60
CA GLY A 531 -20.32 5.58 18.90
C GLY A 531 -19.07 5.34 18.07
N LYS A 532 -18.46 4.19 18.33
CA LYS A 532 -17.30 3.67 17.60
C LYS A 532 -17.46 2.17 17.37
N GLY A 533 -16.94 1.71 16.24
CA GLY A 533 -16.92 0.31 15.85
C GLY A 533 -15.59 -0.07 15.22
N SER A 534 -15.25 -1.35 15.26
CA SER A 534 -13.99 -1.85 14.71
C SER A 534 -14.09 -3.27 14.15
N SER A 535 -13.16 -3.57 13.24
CA SER A 535 -12.90 -4.90 12.69
C SER A 535 -11.40 -5.15 12.68
N ASP A 536 -10.93 -6.31 12.21
CA ASP A 536 -9.49 -6.55 11.98
C ASP A 536 -8.87 -5.54 10.99
N SER A 537 -9.66 -5.03 10.04
CA SER A 537 -9.19 -4.23 8.89
C SER A 537 -9.39 -2.73 9.04
N TYR A 538 -10.33 -2.26 9.86
CA TYR A 538 -10.65 -0.85 10.02
C TYR A 538 -11.16 -0.50 11.43
N LYS A 539 -11.22 0.79 11.73
CA LYS A 539 -12.04 1.39 12.80
C LYS A 539 -12.92 2.47 12.19
N HIS A 540 -14.03 2.79 12.84
CA HIS A 540 -14.79 3.99 12.52
C HIS A 540 -15.39 4.64 13.78
N LYS A 541 -15.72 5.92 13.67
CA LYS A 541 -16.44 6.72 14.67
C LYS A 541 -17.66 7.31 13.98
N PHE A 542 -18.83 7.30 14.61
CA PHE A 542 -20.06 7.79 14.00
C PHE A 542 -20.87 8.69 14.94
N THR A 543 -21.59 9.63 14.34
CA THR A 543 -22.68 10.38 14.95
C THR A 543 -23.89 10.32 14.04
N HIS A 544 -25.00 9.83 14.56
CA HIS A 544 -26.29 9.67 13.89
C HIS A 544 -27.35 10.49 14.64
N ILE A 545 -27.96 11.44 13.95
CA ILE A 545 -29.07 12.25 14.43
C ILE A 545 -30.32 11.79 13.69
N GLN A 546 -31.39 11.53 14.42
CA GLN A 546 -32.67 11.10 13.87
C GLN A 546 -33.81 11.89 14.52
N THR A 547 -34.84 12.20 13.74
CA THR A 547 -36.06 12.83 14.23
C THR A 547 -37.27 12.17 13.57
N GLY A 548 -38.44 12.32 14.16
CA GLY A 548 -39.68 11.83 13.59
C GLY A 548 -40.93 12.42 14.21
N PHE A 549 -42.03 12.20 13.51
CA PHE A 549 -43.38 12.56 13.92
C PHE A 549 -44.31 11.39 13.64
N ASP A 550 -45.19 11.08 14.58
CA ASP A 550 -46.21 10.04 14.44
C ASP A 550 -47.58 10.50 14.95
N LYS A 551 -48.60 9.87 14.38
CA LYS A 551 -49.94 9.82 14.96
C LYS A 551 -50.05 8.54 15.78
N GLN A 552 -50.54 8.65 17.02
CA GLN A 552 -51.01 7.54 17.84
C GLN A 552 -52.49 7.27 17.54
N SER A 553 -52.91 6.01 17.54
CA SER A 553 -54.29 5.61 17.25
C SER A 553 -54.67 4.41 18.13
N HIS A 554 -55.54 4.67 19.10
CA HIS A 554 -56.11 3.66 19.99
C HIS A 554 -56.98 2.68 19.20
N LEU A 555 -56.69 1.39 19.30
CA LEU A 555 -57.49 0.28 18.80
C LEU A 555 -58.09 -0.48 19.98
N SER A 556 -59.02 -1.42 19.72
CA SER A 556 -59.75 -2.17 20.75
C SER A 556 -58.91 -2.99 21.73
N ASN A 557 -57.63 -3.21 21.44
CA ASN A 557 -56.71 -4.06 22.20
C ASN A 557 -55.22 -3.75 21.92
N ALA A 558 -54.93 -2.55 21.36
CA ALA A 558 -53.61 -2.14 20.94
C ALA A 558 -53.47 -0.63 20.69
N GLU A 559 -52.27 -0.09 20.93
CA GLU A 559 -51.84 1.24 20.51
C GLU A 559 -51.07 1.18 19.20
N LEU A 560 -51.55 1.88 18.16
CA LEU A 560 -50.90 1.95 16.85
C LEU A 560 -50.27 3.33 16.61
N PHE A 561 -48.93 3.37 16.54
CA PHE A 561 -48.16 4.53 16.15
C PHE A 561 -47.81 4.43 14.66
N THR A 562 -48.12 5.46 13.88
CA THR A 562 -47.78 5.54 12.44
C THR A 562 -47.13 6.87 12.13
N GLY A 563 -45.95 6.86 11.50
CA GLY A 563 -45.14 8.06 11.41
C GLY A 563 -44.06 8.09 10.33
N VAL A 564 -43.41 9.25 10.26
CA VAL A 564 -42.32 9.58 9.35
C VAL A 564 -41.05 9.89 10.14
N THR A 565 -39.88 9.59 9.57
CA THR A 565 -38.58 9.86 10.20
C THR A 565 -37.57 10.38 9.17
N VAL A 566 -36.63 11.22 9.64
CA VAL A 566 -35.48 11.74 8.87
C VAL A 566 -34.21 11.44 9.67
N THR A 567 -33.15 10.98 9.00
CA THR A 567 -31.83 10.71 9.57
C THR A 567 -30.75 11.58 8.93
N HIS A 568 -29.73 11.92 9.72
CA HIS A 568 -28.44 12.39 9.24
C HIS A 568 -27.33 11.66 9.98
N THR A 569 -26.39 11.08 9.24
CA THR A 569 -25.27 10.31 9.78
C THR A 569 -23.95 10.88 9.25
N SER A 570 -22.97 11.05 10.12
CA SER A 570 -21.57 11.33 9.76
C SER A 570 -20.70 10.25 10.39
N THR A 571 -19.87 9.60 9.57
CA THR A 571 -18.97 8.52 9.99
C THR A 571 -17.58 8.77 9.45
N ASP A 572 -16.58 8.75 10.32
CA ASP A 572 -15.15 8.88 9.98
C ASP A 572 -14.50 7.49 10.07
N ILE A 573 -13.68 7.12 9.07
CA ILE A 573 -13.11 5.78 8.89
C ILE A 573 -11.57 5.84 8.91
N GLU A 574 -10.96 4.96 9.71
CA GLU A 574 -9.51 4.77 9.86
C GLU A 574 -9.13 3.33 9.45
N GLY A 575 -8.38 3.16 8.38
CA GLY A 575 -7.95 1.85 7.87
C GLY A 575 -6.74 1.29 8.62
N LYS A 576 -6.80 0.02 9.03
CA LYS A 576 -5.65 -0.75 9.58
C LYS A 576 -4.88 -1.51 8.49
N ILE A 577 -5.58 -1.97 7.46
CA ILE A 577 -5.07 -2.76 6.33
C ILE A 577 -5.54 -2.08 5.04
N GLY A 578 -4.68 -2.01 4.01
CA GLY A 578 -5.00 -1.35 2.73
C GLY A 578 -5.27 0.17 2.84
N SER A 579 -4.72 0.81 3.87
CA SER A 579 -4.82 2.23 4.29
C SER A 579 -6.07 2.99 3.80
N THR A 580 -7.25 2.38 3.99
CA THR A 580 -8.53 2.93 3.54
C THR A 580 -9.04 3.94 4.57
N ASN A 581 -8.86 5.23 4.28
CA ASN A 581 -9.27 6.34 5.13
C ASN A 581 -10.35 7.16 4.43
N GLY A 582 -11.29 7.75 5.18
CA GLY A 582 -12.37 8.52 4.56
C GLY A 582 -13.46 9.01 5.50
N ASP A 583 -14.41 9.76 4.94
CA ASP A 583 -15.65 10.16 5.60
C ASP A 583 -16.89 9.79 4.77
N VAL A 584 -17.94 9.34 5.45
CA VAL A 584 -19.25 9.06 4.85
C VAL A 584 -20.31 9.91 5.53
N LYS A 585 -21.04 10.68 4.73
CA LYS A 585 -22.09 11.59 5.19
C LYS A 585 -23.40 11.25 4.50
N SER A 586 -24.35 10.80 5.30
CA SER A 586 -25.63 10.26 4.84
C SER A 586 -26.81 11.10 5.30
N ILE A 587 -27.87 11.13 4.47
CA ILE A 587 -29.16 11.73 4.79
C ILE A 587 -30.23 10.72 4.38
N GLY A 588 -31.14 10.40 5.30
CA GLY A 588 -32.20 9.43 5.07
C GLY A 588 -33.59 9.95 5.41
N ALA A 589 -34.59 9.30 4.83
CA ALA A 589 -36.00 9.49 5.13
C ALA A 589 -36.72 8.14 5.15
N GLY A 590 -37.78 8.01 5.94
CA GLY A 590 -38.51 6.77 6.07
C GLY A 590 -39.85 6.88 6.75
N VAL A 591 -40.55 5.74 6.80
CA VAL A 591 -41.87 5.55 7.43
C VAL A 591 -41.80 4.37 8.40
N TYR A 592 -42.60 4.41 9.45
CA TYR A 592 -42.73 3.31 10.41
C TYR A 592 -44.17 3.12 10.88
N ALA A 593 -44.48 1.90 11.28
CA ALA A 593 -45.70 1.53 11.98
C ALA A 593 -45.33 0.60 13.16
N THR A 594 -45.74 1.00 14.37
CA THR A 594 -45.48 0.28 15.62
C THR A 594 -46.82 -0.03 16.29
N ALA A 595 -47.13 -1.29 16.54
CA ALA A 595 -48.31 -1.74 17.27
C ALA A 595 -47.89 -2.34 18.63
N LEU A 596 -48.44 -1.81 19.72
CA LEU A 596 -48.25 -2.30 21.07
C LEU A 596 -49.57 -2.90 21.58
N PHE A 597 -49.59 -4.17 21.96
CA PHE A 597 -50.80 -4.86 22.39
C PHE A 597 -50.88 -4.96 23.92
N ASP A 598 -52.10 -4.93 24.48
CA ASP A 598 -52.33 -4.90 25.93
C ASP A 598 -51.81 -6.13 26.67
N ASN A 599 -51.69 -7.27 25.96
CA ASN A 599 -51.12 -8.50 26.49
C ASN A 599 -49.58 -8.45 26.65
N GLY A 600 -48.93 -7.38 26.17
CA GLY A 600 -47.47 -7.19 26.22
C GLY A 600 -46.75 -7.44 24.90
N PHE A 601 -47.41 -8.05 23.90
CA PHE A 601 -46.86 -8.23 22.55
C PHE A 601 -46.63 -6.89 21.85
N TYR A 602 -45.63 -6.83 20.96
CA TYR A 602 -45.48 -5.72 20.03
C TYR A 602 -44.97 -6.18 18.65
N LEU A 603 -45.27 -5.36 17.66
CA LEU A 603 -44.74 -5.41 16.30
C LEU A 603 -44.24 -4.00 15.95
N ASP A 604 -42.98 -3.88 15.54
CA ASP A 604 -42.43 -2.67 14.94
C ASP A 604 -42.02 -2.95 13.49
N THR A 605 -42.33 -2.02 12.59
CA THR A 605 -41.94 -2.09 11.18
C THR A 605 -41.44 -0.74 10.69
N ILE A 606 -40.35 -0.73 9.93
CA ILE A 606 -39.72 0.50 9.42
C ILE A 606 -39.15 0.30 8.01
N ALA A 607 -39.42 1.25 7.13
CA ALA A 607 -38.81 1.35 5.80
C ALA A 607 -38.06 2.68 5.66
N LYS A 608 -36.79 2.65 5.24
CA LYS A 608 -35.97 3.85 5.02
C LYS A 608 -35.26 3.83 3.67
N TYR A 609 -35.15 4.99 3.03
CA TYR A 609 -34.21 5.28 1.97
C TYR A 609 -33.14 6.24 2.50
N VAL A 610 -31.87 5.92 2.29
CA VAL A 610 -30.72 6.73 2.74
C VAL A 610 -29.82 7.02 1.54
N LYS A 611 -29.51 8.29 1.29
CA LYS A 611 -28.44 8.70 0.37
C LYS A 611 -27.14 8.80 1.16
N ASN A 612 -26.07 8.19 0.65
CA ASN A 612 -24.73 8.25 1.24
C ASN A 612 -23.79 9.02 0.29
N ASN A 613 -23.10 10.03 0.82
CA ASN A 613 -22.02 10.73 0.12
C ASN A 613 -20.70 10.20 0.71
N HIS A 614 -19.81 9.65 -0.12
CA HIS A 614 -18.57 9.01 0.31
C HIS A 614 -17.37 9.82 -0.14
N LYS A 615 -16.36 9.90 0.73
CA LYS A 615 -15.01 10.37 0.40
C LYS A 615 -13.99 9.37 0.91
N PHE A 616 -13.19 8.79 0.03
CA PHE A 616 -12.19 7.79 0.41
C PHE A 616 -10.87 7.96 -0.35
N ASP A 617 -9.77 7.66 0.34
CA ASP A 617 -8.52 7.22 -0.26
C ASP A 617 -8.41 5.70 -0.06
N TYR A 618 -8.28 4.94 -1.15
CA TYR A 618 -7.92 3.53 -1.10
C TYR A 618 -6.44 3.34 -1.43
N ALA A 619 -5.77 2.43 -0.72
CA ALA A 619 -4.36 2.11 -0.91
C ALA A 619 -4.18 0.59 -0.92
N PHE A 620 -4.55 -0.05 -2.03
CA PHE A 620 -4.53 -1.49 -2.16
C PHE A 620 -3.10 -1.99 -2.35
N LYS A 621 -2.47 -2.38 -1.25
CA LYS A 621 -1.06 -2.82 -1.17
C LYS A 621 -0.87 -4.15 -1.89
N GLU A 622 -1.81 -5.08 -1.74
CA GLU A 622 -1.70 -6.42 -2.32
C GLU A 622 -2.17 -6.46 -3.78
N MET A 623 -3.03 -5.53 -4.20
CA MET A 623 -3.32 -5.25 -5.62
C MET A 623 -2.28 -4.34 -6.30
N LYS A 624 -1.46 -3.60 -5.54
CA LYS A 624 -0.61 -2.50 -6.03
C LYS A 624 -1.40 -1.44 -6.83
N LEU A 625 -2.54 -1.03 -6.29
CA LEU A 625 -3.44 -0.03 -6.88
C LEU A 625 -3.80 1.03 -5.84
N ASP A 626 -3.69 2.29 -6.23
CA ASP A 626 -4.16 3.43 -5.46
C ASP A 626 -5.34 4.09 -6.18
N PHE A 627 -6.40 4.39 -5.43
CA PHE A 627 -7.52 5.21 -5.89
C PHE A 627 -7.66 6.36 -4.88
N LYS A 628 -7.14 7.55 -5.22
CA LYS A 628 -7.04 8.68 -4.28
C LYS A 628 -8.15 9.70 -4.47
N SER A 629 -8.47 10.42 -3.40
CA SER A 629 -9.45 11.51 -3.37
C SER A 629 -10.81 11.17 -4.00
N GLN A 630 -11.24 9.91 -3.89
CA GLN A 630 -12.44 9.39 -4.56
C GLN A 630 -13.68 9.95 -3.87
N GLN A 631 -14.52 10.66 -4.63
CA GLN A 631 -15.77 11.24 -4.13
C GLN A 631 -16.94 10.71 -4.95
N TYR A 632 -17.84 9.97 -4.30
CA TYR A 632 -18.94 9.28 -4.98
C TYR A 632 -20.19 9.18 -4.12
N HIS A 633 -21.27 8.70 -4.72
CA HIS A 633 -22.59 8.64 -4.11
C HIS A 633 -23.13 7.22 -4.20
N THR A 634 -23.72 6.72 -3.11
CA THR A 634 -24.58 5.53 -3.15
C THR A 634 -25.93 5.84 -2.51
N HIS A 635 -26.87 4.91 -2.64
CA HIS A 635 -28.08 4.90 -1.83
C HIS A 635 -28.34 3.51 -1.25
N SER A 636 -29.02 3.49 -0.11
CA SER A 636 -29.32 2.30 0.67
C SER A 636 -30.81 2.26 0.98
N PHE A 637 -31.45 1.12 0.74
CA PHE A 637 -32.82 0.84 1.18
C PHE A 637 -32.80 -0.13 2.36
N TYR A 638 -33.56 0.18 3.40
CA TYR A 638 -33.70 -0.59 4.62
C TYR A 638 -35.16 -0.98 4.80
N LEU A 639 -35.41 -2.23 5.16
CA LEU A 639 -36.70 -2.72 5.62
C LEU A 639 -36.49 -3.58 6.88
N GLY A 640 -36.94 -3.08 8.02
CA GLY A 640 -36.86 -3.75 9.32
C GLY A 640 -38.24 -4.19 9.82
N GLY A 641 -38.29 -5.38 10.42
CA GLY A 641 -39.43 -5.86 11.19
C GLY A 641 -38.96 -6.49 12.49
N GLU A 642 -39.47 -6.01 13.62
CA GLU A 642 -39.19 -6.49 14.97
C GLU A 642 -40.48 -6.92 15.66
N VAL A 643 -40.44 -8.01 16.41
CA VAL A 643 -41.50 -8.46 17.31
C VAL A 643 -40.93 -8.79 18.69
N GLY A 644 -41.75 -8.68 19.72
CA GLY A 644 -41.39 -9.15 21.06
C GLY A 644 -42.60 -9.24 21.98
N TYR A 645 -42.41 -9.83 23.16
CA TYR A 645 -43.49 -10.06 24.11
C TYR A 645 -43.05 -9.75 25.54
N ARG A 646 -43.69 -8.78 26.19
CA ARG A 646 -43.35 -8.39 27.56
C ARG A 646 -44.12 -9.20 28.60
N PHE A 647 -43.42 -10.11 29.28
CA PHE A 647 -43.88 -10.79 30.48
C PHE A 647 -43.66 -9.87 31.70
N ASN A 648 -44.73 -9.32 32.25
CA ASN A 648 -44.67 -8.47 33.43
C ASN A 648 -44.53 -9.31 34.72
N LEU A 649 -43.63 -8.89 35.60
CA LEU A 649 -43.24 -9.57 36.84
C LEU A 649 -43.29 -8.57 38.01
N GLY A 650 -44.50 -8.14 38.36
CA GLY A 650 -44.73 -7.05 39.33
C GLY A 650 -44.24 -5.72 38.75
N SER A 651 -43.28 -5.06 39.43
CA SER A 651 -42.61 -3.87 38.90
C SER A 651 -41.45 -4.17 37.95
N GLY A 652 -41.11 -5.44 37.75
CA GLY A 652 -40.15 -5.90 36.74
C GLY A 652 -40.82 -6.42 35.47
N TYR A 653 -40.04 -6.68 34.43
CA TYR A 653 -40.46 -7.44 33.25
C TYR A 653 -39.30 -8.21 32.61
N VAL A 654 -39.65 -9.20 31.79
CA VAL A 654 -38.77 -9.85 30.82
C VAL A 654 -39.42 -9.78 29.44
N GLU A 655 -38.68 -9.36 28.42
CA GLU A 655 -39.15 -9.13 27.07
C GLU A 655 -38.18 -9.80 26.06
N PRO A 656 -38.43 -11.07 25.67
CA PRO A 656 -37.83 -11.64 24.47
C PRO A 656 -38.23 -10.87 23.21
N GLN A 657 -37.28 -10.75 22.29
CA GLN A 657 -37.38 -9.99 21.04
C GLN A 657 -36.78 -10.78 19.87
N ALA A 658 -37.34 -10.62 18.68
CA ALA A 658 -36.84 -11.14 17.41
C ALA A 658 -36.98 -10.08 16.31
N GLU A 659 -35.95 -9.90 15.51
CA GLU A 659 -35.89 -8.86 14.47
C GLU A 659 -35.23 -9.39 13.20
N VAL A 660 -35.71 -8.94 12.04
CA VAL A 660 -35.09 -9.15 10.74
C VAL A 660 -34.98 -7.82 10.01
N ILE A 661 -33.78 -7.50 9.52
CA ILE A 661 -33.48 -6.30 8.74
C ILE A 661 -32.95 -6.70 7.36
N TYR A 662 -33.67 -6.32 6.32
CA TYR A 662 -33.16 -6.34 4.94
C TYR A 662 -32.50 -5.00 4.60
N VAL A 663 -31.30 -5.07 4.01
CA VAL A 663 -30.58 -3.90 3.49
C VAL A 663 -30.15 -4.16 2.05
N LYS A 664 -30.34 -3.18 1.17
CA LYS A 664 -29.85 -3.19 -0.21
C LYS A 664 -29.12 -1.89 -0.51
N ASN A 665 -27.89 -1.99 -1.01
CA ASN A 665 -27.06 -0.85 -1.39
C ASN A 665 -26.94 -0.73 -2.91
N SER A 666 -26.80 0.49 -3.42
CA SER A 666 -26.51 0.73 -4.83
C SER A 666 -25.04 0.43 -5.18
N GLN A 667 -24.78 0.21 -6.47
CA GLN A 667 -23.43 0.13 -7.01
C GLN A 667 -22.71 1.49 -6.93
N ALA A 668 -21.38 1.46 -6.84
CA ALA A 668 -20.48 2.58 -7.09
C ALA A 668 -19.45 2.18 -8.17
N ASN A 669 -19.05 3.13 -9.01
CA ASN A 669 -18.01 2.96 -10.02
C ASN A 669 -16.94 4.04 -9.80
N LEU A 670 -15.68 3.63 -9.73
CA LEU A 670 -14.51 4.47 -9.49
C LEU A 670 -13.46 4.19 -10.56
N ALA A 671 -12.67 5.20 -10.89
CA ALA A 671 -11.59 5.08 -11.87
C ALA A 671 -10.43 6.01 -11.48
N ASP A 672 -9.22 5.48 -11.48
CA ASP A 672 -7.99 6.22 -11.18
C ASP A 672 -6.81 5.56 -11.91
N ASN A 673 -5.85 6.36 -12.37
CA ASN A 673 -4.63 5.91 -13.07
C ASN A 673 -4.83 4.83 -14.16
N GLY A 674 -5.95 4.90 -14.89
CA GLY A 674 -6.33 3.95 -15.95
C GLY A 674 -7.05 2.67 -15.47
N HIS A 675 -7.03 2.39 -14.17
CA HIS A 675 -7.69 1.25 -13.54
C HIS A 675 -9.16 1.58 -13.16
N LYS A 676 -10.00 0.54 -13.07
CA LYS A 676 -11.44 0.65 -12.76
C LYS A 676 -11.81 -0.24 -11.58
N LEU A 677 -12.50 0.35 -10.60
CA LEU A 677 -13.01 -0.33 -9.41
C LEU A 677 -14.53 -0.18 -9.35
N THR A 678 -15.25 -1.29 -9.31
CA THR A 678 -16.72 -1.31 -9.25
C THR A 678 -17.18 -2.05 -8.01
N ILE A 679 -17.69 -1.32 -7.02
CA ILE A 679 -18.33 -1.89 -5.83
C ILE A 679 -19.78 -2.18 -6.22
N LYS A 680 -20.15 -3.45 -6.38
CA LYS A 680 -21.47 -3.84 -6.88
C LYS A 680 -22.58 -3.52 -5.87
N ALA A 681 -23.80 -3.44 -6.36
CA ALA A 681 -24.99 -3.35 -5.53
C ALA A 681 -25.10 -4.58 -4.61
N SER A 682 -24.86 -4.40 -3.31
CA SER A 682 -24.90 -5.47 -2.33
C SER A 682 -26.29 -5.64 -1.69
N ASN A 683 -26.55 -6.83 -1.16
CA ASN A 683 -27.68 -7.04 -0.26
C ASN A 683 -27.31 -7.87 0.97
N GLY A 684 -27.99 -7.56 2.07
CA GLY A 684 -27.85 -8.21 3.36
C GLY A 684 -29.22 -8.48 3.97
N LEU A 685 -29.33 -9.58 4.69
CA LEU A 685 -30.46 -9.91 5.55
C LEU A 685 -29.87 -10.27 6.92
N VAL A 686 -30.10 -9.42 7.91
CA VAL A 686 -29.57 -9.56 9.27
C VAL A 686 -30.70 -10.03 10.19
N GLY A 687 -30.44 -11.07 10.97
CA GLY A 687 -31.31 -11.49 12.07
C GLY A 687 -30.79 -10.99 13.41
N ARG A 688 -31.69 -10.71 14.34
CA ARG A 688 -31.38 -10.56 15.77
C ARG A 688 -32.40 -11.34 16.61
N LEU A 689 -31.91 -12.02 17.63
CA LEU A 689 -32.70 -12.50 18.76
C LEU A 689 -32.15 -11.85 20.03
N GLY A 690 -32.99 -11.65 21.05
CA GLY A 690 -32.50 -11.14 22.34
C GLY A 690 -33.55 -11.19 23.42
N VAL A 691 -33.13 -10.87 24.65
CA VAL A 691 -34.00 -10.75 25.82
C VAL A 691 -33.60 -9.52 26.61
N ASN A 692 -34.56 -8.62 26.82
CA ASN A 692 -34.41 -7.49 27.72
C ASN A 692 -35.07 -7.81 29.07
N ALA A 693 -34.41 -7.48 30.18
CA ALA A 693 -35.00 -7.49 31.51
C ALA A 693 -34.98 -6.07 32.08
N GLY A 694 -36.08 -5.64 32.70
CA GLY A 694 -36.18 -4.28 33.23
C GLY A 694 -36.96 -4.20 34.53
N LYS A 695 -36.76 -3.09 35.25
CA LYS A 695 -37.46 -2.76 36.49
C LYS A 695 -37.84 -1.29 36.54
N THR A 696 -39.10 -1.03 36.85
CA THR A 696 -39.67 0.30 36.99
C THR A 696 -39.66 0.76 38.44
N PHE A 697 -39.28 2.01 38.63
CA PHE A 697 -39.23 2.73 39.90
C PHE A 697 -40.09 3.99 39.75
N GLU A 698 -40.86 4.33 40.77
CA GLU A 698 -41.64 5.57 40.82
C GLU A 698 -40.87 6.61 41.63
N ILE A 699 -40.67 7.80 41.05
CA ILE A 699 -39.83 8.87 41.57
C ILE A 699 -40.69 10.14 41.62
N GLY A 700 -41.45 10.28 42.70
CA GLY A 700 -42.49 11.31 42.81
C GLY A 700 -43.60 11.07 41.78
N GLN A 701 -43.79 12.00 40.85
CA GLN A 701 -44.76 11.87 39.75
C GLN A 701 -44.16 11.22 38.48
N SER A 702 -42.84 11.05 38.42
CA SER A 702 -42.14 10.48 37.26
C SER A 702 -41.95 8.98 37.42
N LYS A 703 -41.89 8.24 36.30
CA LYS A 703 -41.56 6.79 36.29
C LYS A 703 -40.24 6.57 35.57
N ALA A 704 -39.35 5.78 36.17
CA ALA A 704 -38.03 5.47 35.63
C ALA A 704 -37.85 3.96 35.53
N THR A 705 -37.58 3.45 34.34
CA THR A 705 -37.41 2.03 34.05
C THR A 705 -35.98 1.76 33.63
N ALA A 706 -35.19 1.21 34.55
CA ALA A 706 -33.85 0.72 34.23
C ALA A 706 -33.96 -0.68 33.60
N TRP A 707 -33.18 -0.94 32.55
CA TRP A 707 -33.23 -2.18 31.80
C TRP A 707 -31.84 -2.60 31.31
N ALA A 708 -31.65 -3.90 31.12
CA ALA A 708 -30.47 -4.49 30.52
C ALA A 708 -30.89 -5.53 29.48
N GLY A 709 -30.07 -5.71 28.45
CA GLY A 709 -30.34 -6.59 27.33
C GLY A 709 -29.15 -7.45 26.95
N ILE A 710 -29.44 -8.68 26.52
CA ILE A 710 -28.48 -9.53 25.82
C ILE A 710 -29.10 -9.99 24.50
N GLY A 711 -28.31 -9.96 23.43
CA GLY A 711 -28.76 -10.33 22.10
C GLY A 711 -27.72 -11.09 21.30
N TYR A 712 -28.16 -11.73 20.23
CA TYR A 712 -27.33 -12.37 19.22
C TYR A 712 -27.79 -11.88 17.85
N GLN A 713 -26.87 -11.29 17.08
CA GLN A 713 -27.12 -10.74 15.75
C GLN A 713 -26.24 -11.47 14.72
N TRP A 714 -26.81 -11.85 13.57
CA TRP A 714 -26.09 -12.59 12.53
C TRP A 714 -26.56 -12.30 11.11
N ASP A 715 -25.67 -12.47 10.13
CA ASP A 715 -26.03 -12.44 8.71
C ASP A 715 -26.81 -13.71 8.31
N ILE A 716 -28.12 -13.59 8.11
CA ILE A 716 -28.96 -14.63 7.47
C ILE A 716 -28.53 -14.78 6.01
N ALA A 717 -28.27 -13.67 5.32
CA ALA A 717 -27.66 -13.64 3.99
C ALA A 717 -26.78 -12.38 3.83
N LYS A 718 -25.65 -12.51 3.12
CA LYS A 718 -24.76 -11.40 2.74
C LYS A 718 -24.23 -11.69 1.34
N ARG A 719 -24.37 -10.75 0.42
CA ARG A 719 -23.81 -10.83 -0.94
C ARG A 719 -23.11 -9.52 -1.28
N ASN A 720 -21.78 -9.55 -1.19
CA ASN A 720 -20.92 -8.47 -1.63
C ASN A 720 -20.10 -8.93 -2.85
N GLU A 721 -19.85 -8.02 -3.77
CA GLU A 721 -19.03 -8.25 -4.95
C GLU A 721 -18.30 -6.94 -5.30
N ILE A 722 -17.04 -7.04 -5.72
CA ILE A 722 -16.22 -5.93 -6.18
C ILE A 722 -15.43 -6.37 -7.41
N LEU A 723 -15.44 -5.54 -8.46
CA LEU A 723 -14.69 -5.80 -9.68
C LEU A 723 -13.49 -4.86 -9.77
N VAL A 724 -12.32 -5.41 -10.09
CA VAL A 724 -11.08 -4.69 -10.40
C VAL A 724 -10.71 -5.03 -11.83
N ASP A 725 -10.72 -4.04 -12.72
CA ASP A 725 -10.43 -4.20 -14.16
C ASP A 725 -11.18 -5.40 -14.79
N GLY A 726 -12.48 -5.48 -14.52
CA GLY A 726 -13.39 -6.53 -15.01
C GLY A 726 -13.36 -7.85 -14.23
N ILE A 727 -12.30 -8.14 -13.47
CA ILE A 727 -12.18 -9.35 -12.66
C ILE A 727 -12.97 -9.18 -11.36
N SER A 728 -13.77 -10.18 -10.97
CA SER A 728 -14.61 -10.14 -9.76
C SER A 728 -13.95 -10.82 -8.55
N ALA A 729 -14.09 -10.19 -7.38
CA ALA A 729 -13.96 -10.82 -6.07
C ALA A 729 -15.31 -10.74 -5.34
N SER A 730 -15.79 -11.88 -4.83
CA SER A 730 -17.05 -11.95 -4.09
C SER A 730 -16.81 -12.28 -2.61
N ASN A 731 -17.62 -11.68 -1.75
CA ASN A 731 -17.62 -11.89 -0.31
C ASN A 731 -19.03 -12.18 0.20
N SER A 732 -19.30 -13.46 0.45
CA SER A 732 -20.51 -13.94 1.12
C SER A 732 -20.21 -14.45 2.54
N LYS A 733 -19.06 -14.09 3.12
CA LYS A 733 -18.66 -14.51 4.48
C LYS A 733 -19.48 -13.77 5.53
N LYS A 734 -20.54 -14.42 5.98
CA LYS A 734 -21.38 -14.02 7.13
C LYS A 734 -20.55 -13.63 8.36
N ASP A 735 -21.04 -12.66 9.11
CA ASP A 735 -20.60 -12.33 10.46
C ASP A 735 -21.72 -12.57 11.48
N ALA A 736 -21.35 -12.73 12.76
CA ALA A 736 -22.28 -12.85 13.87
C ALA A 736 -21.66 -12.39 15.18
N ARG A 737 -22.43 -11.72 16.05
CA ARG A 737 -21.94 -11.08 17.27
C ARG A 737 -22.97 -11.14 18.39
N MET A 738 -22.47 -11.17 19.63
CA MET A 738 -23.31 -11.03 20.82
C MET A 738 -23.39 -9.55 21.20
N LEU A 739 -24.60 -9.06 21.45
CA LEU A 739 -24.90 -7.68 21.84
C LEU A 739 -25.12 -7.62 23.36
N MET A 740 -24.65 -6.54 23.99
CA MET A 740 -24.87 -6.21 25.40
C MET A 740 -25.42 -4.78 25.48
N ASP A 741 -26.64 -4.64 26.01
CA ASP A 741 -27.32 -3.35 26.16
C ASP A 741 -27.55 -3.03 27.65
N LEU A 742 -27.44 -1.75 28.03
CA LEU A 742 -27.84 -1.22 29.33
C LEU A 742 -28.52 0.14 29.14
N GLY A 743 -29.67 0.37 29.76
CA GLY A 743 -30.39 1.63 29.58
C GLY A 743 -31.39 2.02 30.67
N LEU A 744 -31.96 3.20 30.47
CA LEU A 744 -32.89 3.86 31.36
C LEU A 744 -33.92 4.65 30.53
N ASN A 745 -35.20 4.31 30.70
CA ASN A 745 -36.31 5.06 30.13
C ASN A 745 -37.00 5.85 31.24
N ILE A 746 -37.14 7.17 31.10
CA ILE A 746 -37.74 8.08 32.08
C ILE A 746 -38.97 8.72 31.46
N ARG A 747 -40.14 8.53 32.07
CA ARG A 747 -41.31 9.39 31.86
C ARG A 747 -41.30 10.49 32.90
N ALA A 748 -40.98 11.71 32.48
CA ALA A 748 -40.94 12.87 33.36
C ALA A 748 -42.35 13.33 33.76
N ASN A 749 -43.27 13.31 32.79
CA ASN A 749 -44.71 13.54 32.93
C ASN A 749 -45.43 12.89 31.73
N ASP A 750 -46.75 13.00 31.64
CA ASP A 750 -47.58 12.34 30.62
C ASP A 750 -47.18 12.67 29.17
N LYS A 751 -46.56 13.84 28.96
CA LYS A 751 -46.13 14.30 27.63
C LYS A 751 -44.67 13.99 27.32
N LEU A 752 -43.77 14.08 28.31
CA LEU A 752 -42.33 14.01 28.10
C LEU A 752 -41.71 12.68 28.55
N SER A 753 -41.19 11.93 27.59
CA SER A 753 -40.39 10.72 27.79
C SER A 753 -38.96 10.89 27.27
N ILE A 754 -37.99 10.27 27.94
CA ILE A 754 -36.55 10.34 27.63
C ILE A 754 -35.97 8.93 27.74
N GLY A 755 -35.30 8.44 26.71
CA GLY A 755 -34.53 7.19 26.74
C GLY A 755 -33.03 7.43 26.69
N LEU A 756 -32.27 6.66 27.46
CA LEU A 756 -30.81 6.62 27.44
C LEU A 756 -30.35 5.16 27.40
N SER A 757 -29.39 4.80 26.56
CA SER A 757 -28.77 3.48 26.58
C SER A 757 -27.32 3.45 26.08
N LEU A 758 -26.60 2.43 26.51
CA LEU A 758 -25.27 2.04 26.07
C LEU A 758 -25.37 0.67 25.38
N GLU A 759 -24.60 0.48 24.31
CA GLU A 759 -24.44 -0.83 23.66
C GLU A 759 -22.96 -1.11 23.38
N GLY A 760 -22.55 -2.36 23.58
CA GLY A 760 -21.33 -2.93 23.02
C GLY A 760 -21.59 -4.31 22.40
N SER A 761 -20.69 -4.79 21.55
CA SER A 761 -20.75 -6.15 21.02
C SER A 761 -19.43 -6.89 21.06
N VAL A 762 -19.50 -8.23 21.07
CA VAL A 762 -18.34 -9.13 21.11
C VAL A 762 -18.51 -10.33 20.16
N PHE A 763 -17.39 -11.00 19.86
CA PHE A 763 -17.25 -12.20 19.03
C PHE A 763 -17.49 -12.05 17.52
N GLY A 764 -17.94 -10.88 17.03
CA GLY A 764 -17.99 -10.60 15.59
C GLY A 764 -16.63 -10.28 14.98
N LYS A 765 -16.55 -10.33 13.65
CA LYS A 765 -15.45 -9.77 12.83
C LYS A 765 -15.55 -8.25 12.77
N TYR A 766 -16.77 -7.72 12.76
CA TYR A 766 -17.08 -6.34 13.10
C TYR A 766 -17.79 -6.31 14.46
N ASN A 767 -17.40 -5.37 15.33
CA ASN A 767 -18.07 -5.11 16.59
C ASN A 767 -18.32 -3.61 16.81
N THR A 768 -19.42 -3.31 17.51
CA THR A 768 -19.61 -2.00 18.16
C THR A 768 -18.78 -1.99 19.43
N ASP A 769 -17.63 -1.33 19.42
CA ASP A 769 -16.76 -1.17 20.60
C ASP A 769 -17.53 -0.55 21.78
N LEU A 770 -18.29 0.51 21.49
CA LEU A 770 -19.22 1.21 22.38
C LEU A 770 -20.07 2.18 21.56
N SER A 771 -21.37 2.21 21.80
CA SER A 771 -22.24 3.31 21.39
C SER A 771 -23.08 3.84 22.56
N VAL A 772 -23.47 5.11 22.45
CA VAL A 772 -24.30 5.86 23.40
C VAL A 772 -25.50 6.39 22.63
N ASN A 773 -26.70 5.99 23.05
CA ASN A 773 -27.97 6.33 22.42
C ASN A 773 -28.80 7.18 23.40
N SER A 774 -29.33 8.30 22.92
CA SER A 774 -30.30 9.12 23.64
C SER A 774 -31.49 9.42 22.75
N ASN A 775 -32.71 9.33 23.28
CA ASN A 775 -33.92 9.79 22.60
C ASN A 775 -34.81 10.59 23.55
N VAL A 776 -35.59 11.50 22.98
CA VAL A 776 -36.56 12.35 23.69
C VAL A 776 -37.83 12.40 22.86
N ARG A 777 -38.99 12.13 23.48
CA ARG A 777 -40.32 12.19 22.87
C ARG A 777 -41.20 13.18 23.63
N TYR A 778 -41.89 14.02 22.87
CA TYR A 778 -42.98 14.87 23.36
C TYR A 778 -44.30 14.45 22.69
N SER A 779 -45.25 14.00 23.50
CA SER A 779 -46.56 13.50 23.07
C SER A 779 -47.67 14.47 23.46
N PHE A 780 -48.70 14.65 22.61
CA PHE A 780 -49.72 15.69 22.77
C PHE A 780 -51.07 15.38 22.12
#